data_AF-A0A5C7JWT4-F1
#
_entry.id   AF-A0A5C7JWT4-F1
#
_cell.length_a   1.000
_cell.length_b   1.000
_cell.length_c   1.000
_cell.angle_alpha   90.00
_cell.angle_beta   90.00
_cell.angle_gamma   90.00
#
_symmetry.space_group_name_H-M   'P 1'
#
loop_
_entity.id
_entity.type
_entity.pdbx_description
1 polymer ?
#
loop_
_entity_poly.entity_id
_entity_poly.type
_entity_poly.pdbx_seq_one_letter_code
_entity_poly.pdbx_strand_id
1 'polypeptide(L)'
;MRMKLHGILRVLAAAACMLAGAAQAQTYANTSTTFNWVDTSAAPFVKVGFNTVPYRFNGGGGCGTNPPTLDDTISDLIPIGFNFTFGTTTYTQVRVMTNGRLQFNNTTCGAGTQGIGPPQTYPYLYPNGSMNNTMKVFGVDLDHTNLVNVPGYPPGAGITPCASIATCYISVGTTGTAPNRRFVVTWWHVPEWVNANNTSGSFDVQIILNEDGTFIYQYGNIVHGGTGQAQVGWQLTTTNFSVLTFGAATEPPPNTAILFYIPSPVLAWYQFEQGAWAPDMAGQVIDSAGNNYTGETRGKAQVTPIGRVCRGGDIPANLSAATVDAIRTGINISAFPALQGTGSVMFWYKANTAWNDGIARQLLDATTVANEWFYLTKTSSGALRFEIVDSTGVSRSVTTAAQAFGAGTWQHITVSWNFNGLPAANSDNISIFINGGAPLTSSFTSAGQVRTSAGFVFLGDNPIGVAAANGTVNSANGTFDEAQFFNYAVTQGQVLARMAAAHPCDTFNIDHLELRDTSWSGVSCMPGTITVVACQDASFPCTNPYTKGLIATLTATGGQTTWVPPGDATMVMPYGTSSATKNFYVGVGSTTLGASSSPVNSNPTRCNGAGNSCLWTSTNAGLLIKPAVVDGGGAGIITGGQPTGIGVQAVKSVAAVPVDACEAVKGLGGAGLKVWATPTIPASFPATSTSNGATVGGAPQISNASGGTYAYAPAVQPGVDNLTGLVFDASATATVWVKHMDTGQWTFSARLDAAASSSFPALSLNGSGVIKTVPVGYGVTVLPAWLASGATQAACSSGPGVACDAAAGVDPRVAAAGDTFSSRVAAALWTGAGDADFSDNPVAPSYSGNVTLAAVLQAPQAGSTGSLTANAATLANGASPSFTQAWSQSGALRIQAAGTYLGQSVVSQTPVIGRIVPRFFRTTQTTAACGAGVGAFTYSRQPITTVTVEAMDGGLTPAVTPNYTGVFARPVTLTNGNAPDVGAFSSNSILPAAFAAGVAVASPVYSFAAAETPPKTLALRAADCATASAAPTVCSAPATVEVTSAATAGAEAEARIFSGRLGLKNAFGSELLPLKVTAQTEYFLSGGWSRNLNDNCTSLVVPTSANNGLLFSAQSGSNQLAAGETTAWMRGGAASPATVLAGDSQLELTAPGGGNFGFVDVDGAVLLSHGATPPSGWLSSIPARARACFGVCGARTPVIYSRERY
;
A
#
# COMPACT_ATOMS: atom_id res chain seq x y z
N MET A 1 -12.24 -42.98 60.08
CA MET A 1 -13.12 -41.87 59.60
C MET A 1 -12.43 -40.80 58.76
N ARG A 2 -11.08 -40.77 58.64
CA ARG A 2 -10.32 -39.75 57.86
C ARG A 2 -9.96 -40.11 56.40
N MET A 3 -10.25 -41.33 55.93
CA MET A 3 -9.96 -41.74 54.53
C MET A 3 -11.11 -41.54 53.53
N LYS A 4 -12.35 -41.27 53.98
CA LYS A 4 -13.49 -41.06 53.07
C LYS A 4 -13.68 -39.59 52.64
N LEU A 5 -13.05 -38.62 53.31
CA LEU A 5 -13.21 -37.19 52.99
C LEU A 5 -12.37 -36.73 51.79
N HIS A 6 -11.20 -37.36 51.55
CA HIS A 6 -10.34 -37.05 50.41
C HIS A 6 -10.87 -37.59 49.08
N GLY A 7 -11.66 -38.68 49.10
CA GLY A 7 -12.36 -39.19 47.92
C GLY A 7 -13.53 -38.30 47.52
N ILE A 8 -14.29 -37.80 48.49
CA ILE A 8 -15.46 -36.93 48.25
C ILE A 8 -15.03 -35.52 47.80
N LEU A 9 -13.92 -34.97 48.32
CA LEU A 9 -13.39 -33.68 47.84
C LEU A 9 -12.84 -33.75 46.41
N ARG A 10 -12.23 -34.87 46.00
CA ARG A 10 -11.78 -35.07 44.61
C ARG A 10 -12.93 -35.30 43.64
N VAL A 11 -14.01 -35.96 44.08
CA VAL A 11 -15.23 -36.13 43.27
C VAL A 11 -16.02 -34.81 43.18
N LEU A 12 -16.04 -33.97 44.22
CA LEU A 12 -16.65 -32.62 44.17
C LEU A 12 -15.82 -31.61 43.37
N ALA A 13 -14.48 -31.68 43.39
CA ALA A 13 -13.62 -30.87 42.51
C ALA A 13 -13.72 -31.32 41.03
N ALA A 14 -13.83 -32.64 40.78
CA ALA A 14 -14.10 -33.16 39.45
C ALA A 14 -15.53 -32.86 38.96
N ALA A 15 -16.52 -32.85 39.86
CA ALA A 15 -17.90 -32.48 39.52
C ALA A 15 -18.08 -30.96 39.34
N ALA A 16 -17.34 -30.12 40.07
CA ALA A 16 -17.29 -28.67 39.84
C ALA A 16 -16.54 -28.30 38.54
N CYS A 17 -15.54 -29.09 38.13
CA CYS A 17 -14.94 -29.00 36.80
C CYS A 17 -15.84 -29.58 35.68
N MET A 18 -16.82 -30.42 35.99
CA MET A 18 -17.79 -30.96 35.01
C MET A 18 -19.10 -30.17 34.92
N LEU A 19 -19.29 -29.15 35.78
CA LEU A 19 -20.45 -28.23 35.72
C LEU A 19 -20.08 -26.80 35.28
N ALA A 20 -18.81 -26.55 34.95
CA ALA A 20 -18.49 -25.52 33.98
C ALA A 20 -19.03 -26.02 32.64
N GLY A 21 -20.24 -25.58 32.27
CA GLY A 21 -20.81 -25.84 30.95
C GLY A 21 -19.71 -25.60 29.93
N ALA A 22 -19.41 -26.60 29.11
CA ALA A 22 -18.32 -26.58 28.15
C ALA A 22 -18.35 -25.24 27.41
N ALA A 23 -17.44 -24.33 27.79
CA ALA A 23 -17.24 -23.10 27.05
C ALA A 23 -16.75 -23.56 25.68
N GLN A 24 -17.66 -23.58 24.71
CA GLN A 24 -17.32 -23.87 23.34
C GLN A 24 -16.24 -22.88 22.94
N ALA A 25 -15.08 -23.39 22.52
CA ALA A 25 -13.96 -22.55 22.13
C ALA A 25 -14.37 -21.81 20.85
N GLN A 26 -14.92 -20.60 20.99
CA GLN A 26 -15.19 -19.72 19.85
C GLN A 26 -13.88 -19.06 19.43
N THR A 27 -13.42 -19.34 18.22
CA THR A 27 -12.21 -18.70 17.68
C THR A 27 -12.41 -17.21 17.41
N TYR A 28 -13.60 -16.79 16.96
CA TYR A 28 -13.91 -15.38 16.71
C TYR A 28 -14.87 -14.83 17.76
N ALA A 29 -14.51 -13.72 18.37
CA ALA A 29 -15.45 -12.83 19.03
C ALA A 29 -16.04 -11.84 18.02
N ASN A 30 -17.04 -11.09 18.45
CA ASN A 30 -17.67 -10.05 17.63
C ASN A 30 -17.92 -8.78 18.44
N THR A 31 -18.02 -7.65 17.74
CA THR A 31 -18.35 -6.33 18.29
C THR A 31 -19.00 -5.48 17.19
N SER A 32 -19.79 -4.46 17.54
CA SER A 32 -20.26 -3.51 16.53
C SER A 32 -19.10 -2.72 15.94
N THR A 33 -19.23 -2.33 14.68
CA THR A 33 -18.27 -1.45 13.99
C THR A 33 -18.99 -0.41 13.15
N THR A 34 -18.28 0.62 12.69
CA THR A 34 -18.84 1.64 11.79
C THR A 34 -19.42 0.99 10.54
N PHE A 35 -20.69 1.29 10.25
CA PHE A 35 -21.29 0.99 8.97
C PHE A 35 -20.66 1.87 7.88
N ASN A 36 -20.12 1.23 6.85
CA ASN A 36 -19.48 1.90 5.71
C ASN A 36 -19.70 1.04 4.47
N TRP A 37 -20.87 1.20 3.87
CA TRP A 37 -21.32 0.39 2.75
C TRP A 37 -20.35 0.49 1.57
N VAL A 38 -19.88 -0.66 1.07
CA VAL A 38 -19.04 -0.68 -0.12
C VAL A 38 -19.93 -0.69 -1.35
N ASP A 39 -19.85 0.32 -2.21
CA ASP A 39 -20.57 0.28 -3.49
C ASP A 39 -19.95 -0.79 -4.40
N THR A 40 -20.74 -1.83 -4.72
CA THR A 40 -20.34 -2.96 -5.57
C THR A 40 -21.07 -2.99 -6.91
N SER A 41 -21.64 -1.86 -7.34
CA SER A 41 -22.39 -1.75 -8.60
C SER A 41 -21.53 -1.79 -9.87
N ALA A 42 -20.23 -1.49 -9.76
CA ALA A 42 -19.28 -1.37 -10.87
C ALA A 42 -17.90 -1.99 -10.57
N ALA A 43 -16.99 -1.96 -11.55
CA ALA A 43 -15.62 -2.47 -11.42
C ALA A 43 -14.88 -1.82 -10.21
N PRO A 44 -14.07 -2.59 -9.45
CA PRO A 44 -13.55 -3.93 -9.74
C PRO A 44 -14.51 -5.08 -9.39
N PHE A 45 -15.73 -4.80 -8.92
CA PHE A 45 -16.71 -5.82 -8.56
C PHE A 45 -17.38 -6.41 -9.79
N VAL A 46 -17.59 -7.72 -9.76
CA VAL A 46 -18.29 -8.48 -10.80
C VAL A 46 -19.58 -9.04 -10.24
N LYS A 47 -20.68 -8.86 -10.98
CA LYS A 47 -21.97 -9.46 -10.65
C LYS A 47 -21.96 -10.92 -11.11
N VAL A 48 -22.38 -11.82 -10.22
CA VAL A 48 -22.39 -13.26 -10.46
C VAL A 48 -23.81 -13.69 -10.77
N GLY A 49 -24.04 -14.25 -11.95
CA GLY A 49 -25.29 -14.85 -12.41
C GLY A 49 -25.01 -16.23 -13.03
N PHE A 50 -25.97 -16.82 -13.74
CA PHE A 50 -25.77 -18.16 -14.32
C PHE A 50 -24.84 -18.20 -15.54
N ASN A 51 -24.73 -17.08 -16.27
CA ASN A 51 -23.97 -16.98 -17.52
C ASN A 51 -23.03 -15.77 -17.54
N THR A 52 -22.48 -15.43 -16.36
CA THR A 52 -21.54 -14.32 -16.19
C THR A 52 -20.09 -14.82 -16.24
N VAL A 53 -19.16 -13.92 -16.57
CA VAL A 53 -17.71 -14.17 -16.63
C VAL A 53 -17.03 -13.14 -15.71
N PRO A 54 -15.99 -13.50 -14.92
CA PRO A 54 -15.30 -14.80 -14.89
C PRO A 54 -15.98 -15.87 -14.01
N TYR A 55 -16.93 -15.51 -13.16
CA TYR A 55 -17.58 -16.44 -12.24
C TYR A 55 -19.06 -16.55 -12.56
N ARG A 56 -19.64 -17.74 -12.36
CA ARG A 56 -21.08 -17.97 -12.45
C ARG A 56 -21.59 -18.82 -11.29
N PHE A 57 -22.91 -18.77 -11.09
CA PHE A 57 -23.63 -19.74 -10.28
C PHE A 57 -23.86 -21.03 -11.07
N ASN A 58 -23.66 -22.15 -10.39
CA ASN A 58 -23.82 -23.48 -10.94
C ASN A 58 -24.90 -24.24 -10.15
N GLY A 59 -25.54 -25.18 -10.82
CA GLY A 59 -26.38 -26.23 -10.23
C GLY A 59 -25.70 -27.59 -10.28
N GLY A 60 -26.22 -28.60 -9.58
CA GLY A 60 -25.64 -29.94 -9.52
C GLY A 60 -26.17 -30.79 -8.38
N GLY A 61 -25.68 -32.03 -8.26
CA GLY A 61 -26.12 -33.00 -7.25
C GLY A 61 -25.93 -32.46 -5.83
N GLY A 62 -27.03 -32.05 -5.19
CA GLY A 62 -27.07 -31.47 -3.85
C GLY A 62 -27.71 -30.09 -3.78
N CYS A 63 -27.67 -29.27 -4.84
CA CYS A 63 -28.34 -27.96 -4.89
C CYS A 63 -29.87 -28.08 -5.02
N GLY A 64 -30.61 -27.07 -4.56
CA GLY A 64 -32.08 -27.07 -4.56
C GLY A 64 -32.68 -26.81 -5.95
N THR A 65 -32.04 -25.95 -6.74
CA THR A 65 -32.41 -25.72 -8.14
C THR A 65 -31.19 -25.78 -9.07
N ASN A 66 -31.44 -25.65 -10.38
CA ASN A 66 -30.41 -25.56 -11.41
C ASN A 66 -30.57 -24.24 -12.19
N PRO A 67 -29.46 -23.56 -12.53
CA PRO A 67 -29.50 -22.38 -13.38
C PRO A 67 -30.20 -22.67 -14.73
N PRO A 68 -30.99 -21.72 -15.28
CA PRO A 68 -30.99 -20.29 -14.99
C PRO A 68 -31.78 -19.84 -13.76
N THR A 69 -32.52 -20.74 -13.09
CA THR A 69 -33.03 -20.47 -11.73
C THR A 69 -31.85 -20.43 -10.76
N LEU A 70 -31.68 -19.30 -10.08
CA LEU A 70 -30.51 -19.06 -9.24
C LEU A 70 -30.77 -19.35 -7.78
N ASP A 71 -32.02 -19.56 -7.39
CA ASP A 71 -32.38 -20.02 -6.06
C ASP A 71 -31.61 -21.29 -5.67
N ASP A 72 -31.18 -21.41 -4.42
CA ASP A 72 -30.45 -22.59 -3.93
C ASP A 72 -29.21 -23.02 -4.73
N THR A 73 -28.49 -22.08 -5.36
CA THR A 73 -27.29 -22.37 -6.17
C THR A 73 -25.98 -21.93 -5.50
N ILE A 74 -24.85 -22.39 -6.05
CA ILE A 74 -23.51 -22.09 -5.54
C ILE A 74 -22.56 -21.66 -6.67
N SER A 75 -21.69 -20.68 -6.40
CA SER A 75 -20.75 -20.15 -7.38
C SER A 75 -19.61 -21.10 -7.71
N ASP A 76 -18.88 -20.81 -8.79
CA ASP A 76 -17.50 -21.24 -9.01
C ASP A 76 -16.58 -20.86 -7.81
N LEU A 77 -15.33 -21.35 -7.81
CA LEU A 77 -14.32 -20.86 -6.87
C LEU A 77 -13.89 -19.44 -7.27
N ILE A 78 -13.98 -18.52 -6.32
CA ILE A 78 -13.70 -17.10 -6.50
C ILE A 78 -12.42 -16.76 -5.74
N PRO A 79 -11.35 -16.27 -6.40
CA PRO A 79 -10.16 -15.75 -5.75
C PRO A 79 -10.47 -14.61 -4.79
N ILE A 80 -9.96 -14.70 -3.57
CA ILE A 80 -10.08 -13.66 -2.54
C ILE A 80 -9.11 -12.49 -2.84
N GLY A 81 -8.01 -12.77 -3.55
CA GLY A 81 -6.98 -11.78 -3.90
C GLY A 81 -5.89 -11.60 -2.82
N PHE A 82 -5.98 -12.32 -1.70
CA PHE A 82 -4.97 -12.42 -0.64
C PHE A 82 -5.17 -13.72 0.16
N ASN A 83 -4.25 -14.01 1.08
CA ASN A 83 -4.34 -15.15 1.99
C ASN A 83 -5.26 -14.79 3.16
N PHE A 84 -6.46 -15.37 3.21
CA PHE A 84 -7.39 -15.18 4.33
C PHE A 84 -7.35 -16.37 5.27
N THR A 85 -6.97 -16.16 6.53
CA THR A 85 -6.96 -17.22 7.54
C THR A 85 -8.31 -17.29 8.25
N PHE A 86 -9.07 -18.36 7.99
CA PHE A 86 -10.30 -18.66 8.72
C PHE A 86 -10.04 -19.77 9.74
N GLY A 87 -10.08 -19.42 11.02
CA GLY A 87 -9.64 -20.29 12.10
C GLY A 87 -8.12 -20.49 12.06
N THR A 88 -7.67 -21.71 11.78
CA THR A 88 -6.24 -22.05 11.61
C THR A 88 -5.88 -22.35 10.16
N THR A 89 -6.84 -22.26 9.23
CA THR A 89 -6.67 -22.66 7.83
C THR A 89 -6.64 -21.42 6.95
N THR A 90 -5.63 -21.33 6.07
CA THR A 90 -5.51 -20.25 5.10
C THR A 90 -6.18 -20.62 3.79
N TYR A 91 -7.05 -19.74 3.30
CA TYR A 91 -7.77 -19.87 2.05
C TYR A 91 -7.41 -18.72 1.11
N THR A 92 -7.27 -19.03 -0.18
CA THR A 92 -7.06 -18.04 -1.25
C THR A 92 -8.28 -17.90 -2.16
N GLN A 93 -9.27 -18.77 -1.98
CA GLN A 93 -10.48 -18.85 -2.78
C GLN A 93 -11.68 -19.19 -1.88
N VAL A 94 -12.86 -18.77 -2.29
CA VAL A 94 -14.12 -19.01 -1.58
C VAL A 94 -15.25 -19.28 -2.58
N ARG A 95 -16.31 -19.97 -2.17
CA ARG A 95 -17.56 -20.05 -2.93
C ARG A 95 -18.63 -19.19 -2.26
N VAL A 96 -19.47 -18.57 -3.07
CA VAL A 96 -20.66 -17.83 -2.63
C VAL A 96 -21.88 -18.71 -2.88
N MET A 97 -22.73 -18.85 -1.87
CA MET A 97 -24.01 -19.55 -1.97
C MET A 97 -25.13 -18.53 -1.86
N THR A 98 -26.16 -18.67 -2.70
CA THR A 98 -27.20 -17.65 -2.88
C THR A 98 -27.92 -17.27 -1.59
N ASN A 99 -28.11 -18.23 -0.70
CA ASN A 99 -28.84 -18.10 0.56
C ASN A 99 -27.93 -17.51 1.68
N GLY A 100 -27.19 -16.46 1.34
CA GLY A 100 -26.44 -15.61 2.28
C GLY A 100 -25.18 -16.23 2.88
N ARG A 101 -24.51 -17.18 2.20
CA ARG A 101 -23.34 -17.89 2.76
C ARG A 101 -22.06 -17.77 1.93
N LEU A 102 -20.92 -17.74 2.63
CA LEU A 102 -19.60 -18.04 2.08
C LEU A 102 -19.13 -19.42 2.54
N GLN A 103 -18.47 -20.15 1.65
CA GLN A 103 -18.05 -21.53 1.89
C GLN A 103 -16.56 -21.70 1.57
N PHE A 104 -15.77 -22.07 2.59
CA PHE A 104 -14.32 -22.24 2.51
C PHE A 104 -13.97 -23.72 2.43
N ASN A 105 -13.63 -24.19 1.21
CA ASN A 105 -13.47 -25.62 0.91
C ASN A 105 -14.68 -26.47 1.35
N ASN A 106 -15.87 -25.86 1.32
CA ASN A 106 -17.16 -26.49 1.60
C ASN A 106 -18.01 -26.35 0.33
N THR A 107 -18.63 -27.47 -0.09
CA THR A 107 -19.45 -27.56 -1.30
C THR A 107 -20.90 -27.88 -0.97
N THR A 108 -21.29 -27.85 0.30
CA THR A 108 -22.67 -28.11 0.71
C THR A 108 -23.58 -27.11 0.00
N CYS A 109 -24.50 -27.66 -0.76
CA CYS A 109 -25.53 -26.95 -1.48
C CYS A 109 -26.87 -27.60 -1.10
N GLY A 110 -27.98 -26.91 -1.33
CA GLY A 110 -29.33 -27.43 -1.14
C GLY A 110 -30.31 -26.37 -0.68
N ALA A 111 -31.56 -26.81 -0.52
CA ALA A 111 -32.70 -25.94 -0.28
C ALA A 111 -32.50 -25.02 0.94
N GLY A 112 -32.76 -23.73 0.79
CA GLY A 112 -32.74 -22.79 1.91
C GLY A 112 -33.92 -22.99 2.82
N THR A 113 -35.09 -23.38 2.27
CA THR A 113 -36.28 -23.70 3.05
C THR A 113 -36.51 -25.20 3.20
N GLN A 114 -36.60 -25.67 4.45
CA GLN A 114 -37.01 -27.04 4.81
C GLN A 114 -38.54 -27.17 4.91
N GLY A 115 -39.21 -26.12 5.36
CA GLY A 115 -40.65 -26.11 5.62
C GLY A 115 -41.26 -24.75 5.29
N ILE A 116 -42.30 -24.76 4.46
CA ILE A 116 -42.92 -23.57 3.82
C ILE A 116 -43.94 -22.85 4.73
N GLY A 117 -44.24 -23.39 5.92
CA GLY A 117 -45.28 -22.85 6.79
C GLY A 117 -45.00 -21.41 7.26
N PRO A 118 -45.96 -20.71 7.88
CA PRO A 118 -45.62 -19.72 8.89
C PRO A 118 -45.33 -20.46 10.22
N PRO A 119 -44.12 -20.38 10.81
CA PRO A 119 -42.90 -19.75 10.29
C PRO A 119 -42.11 -20.68 9.36
N GLN A 120 -41.38 -20.11 8.39
CA GLN A 120 -40.43 -20.85 7.55
C GLN A 120 -39.35 -21.47 8.42
N THR A 121 -38.94 -22.70 8.09
CA THR A 121 -37.83 -23.39 8.77
C THR A 121 -36.69 -23.65 7.80
N TYR A 122 -35.44 -23.45 8.24
CA TYR A 122 -34.24 -23.56 7.39
C TYR A 122 -33.39 -24.78 7.79
N PRO A 123 -32.90 -25.62 6.84
CA PRO A 123 -32.30 -26.92 7.14
C PRO A 123 -30.82 -26.85 7.59
N TYR A 124 -30.12 -25.75 7.32
CA TYR A 124 -28.68 -25.61 7.53
C TYR A 124 -28.34 -24.71 8.73
N LEU A 125 -28.85 -25.03 9.91
CA LEU A 125 -28.60 -24.27 11.14
C LEU A 125 -27.17 -24.45 11.67
N TYR A 126 -26.65 -23.53 12.47
CA TYR A 126 -25.42 -23.72 13.25
C TYR A 126 -25.76 -24.20 14.67
N PRO A 127 -25.06 -25.23 15.21
CA PRO A 127 -24.03 -26.02 14.53
C PRO A 127 -24.62 -27.15 13.66
N ASN A 128 -24.03 -27.38 12.48
CA ASN A 128 -24.35 -28.54 11.62
C ASN A 128 -23.10 -29.05 10.89
N GLY A 129 -22.83 -30.35 10.89
CA GLY A 129 -21.61 -30.91 10.27
C GLY A 129 -21.41 -30.54 8.80
N SER A 130 -22.49 -30.37 8.04
CA SER A 130 -22.46 -29.92 6.64
C SER A 130 -22.09 -28.44 6.49
N MET A 131 -22.12 -27.66 7.58
CA MET A 131 -21.81 -26.23 7.66
C MET A 131 -20.41 -25.93 8.20
N ASN A 132 -19.53 -26.92 8.32
CA ASN A 132 -18.14 -26.66 8.69
C ASN A 132 -17.45 -25.75 7.64
N ASN A 133 -16.63 -24.81 8.13
CA ASN A 133 -15.94 -23.79 7.33
C ASN A 133 -16.88 -22.91 6.50
N THR A 134 -17.98 -22.44 7.11
CA THR A 134 -18.93 -21.53 6.46
C THR A 134 -19.19 -20.26 7.28
N MET A 135 -19.52 -19.19 6.56
CA MET A 135 -19.98 -17.90 7.10
C MET A 135 -21.38 -17.62 6.57
N LYS A 136 -22.23 -16.99 7.39
CA LYS A 136 -23.63 -16.72 7.08
C LYS A 136 -23.99 -15.33 7.55
N VAL A 137 -24.15 -14.39 6.61
CA VAL A 137 -24.48 -12.99 6.91
C VAL A 137 -25.93 -12.82 7.31
N PHE A 138 -26.82 -13.61 6.67
CA PHE A 138 -28.24 -13.70 6.98
C PHE A 138 -28.80 -14.99 6.36
N GLY A 139 -29.06 -16.01 7.18
CA GLY A 139 -29.44 -17.34 6.72
C GLY A 139 -30.93 -17.52 6.59
N VAL A 140 -31.50 -16.93 5.55
CA VAL A 140 -32.83 -17.22 5.00
C VAL A 140 -32.68 -17.72 3.56
N ASP A 141 -33.80 -18.02 2.90
CA ASP A 141 -33.80 -18.52 1.53
C ASP A 141 -33.66 -17.38 0.49
N LEU A 142 -32.49 -16.76 0.43
CA LEU A 142 -32.27 -15.60 -0.45
C LEU A 142 -32.22 -16.02 -1.93
N ASP A 143 -33.13 -15.44 -2.71
CA ASP A 143 -33.38 -15.84 -4.10
C ASP A 143 -33.27 -14.64 -5.04
N HIS A 144 -32.17 -14.58 -5.78
CA HIS A 144 -31.90 -13.52 -6.76
C HIS A 144 -32.20 -13.94 -8.21
N THR A 145 -33.04 -14.96 -8.40
CA THR A 145 -33.51 -15.38 -9.73
C THR A 145 -34.20 -14.20 -10.42
N ASN A 146 -33.80 -13.89 -11.64
CA ASN A 146 -34.28 -12.71 -12.34
C ASN A 146 -35.25 -13.02 -13.49
N LEU A 147 -36.16 -12.08 -13.76
CA LEU A 147 -37.23 -12.22 -14.75
C LEU A 147 -36.74 -12.19 -16.19
N VAL A 148 -35.59 -11.55 -16.46
CA VAL A 148 -34.97 -11.58 -17.80
C VAL A 148 -34.55 -13.01 -18.16
N ASN A 149 -34.10 -13.80 -17.18
CA ASN A 149 -33.62 -15.16 -17.40
C ASN A 149 -34.71 -16.22 -17.20
N VAL A 150 -35.61 -16.01 -16.24
CA VAL A 150 -36.73 -16.91 -15.93
C VAL A 150 -38.03 -16.10 -15.85
N PRO A 151 -38.69 -15.83 -16.99
CA PRO A 151 -39.93 -15.05 -17.02
C PRO A 151 -41.03 -15.68 -16.18
N GLY A 152 -41.71 -14.88 -15.35
CA GLY A 152 -42.83 -15.32 -14.52
C GLY A 152 -42.43 -16.14 -13.29
N TYR A 153 -41.20 -15.99 -12.79
CA TYR A 153 -40.70 -16.70 -11.63
C TYR A 153 -40.99 -15.96 -10.30
N PRO A 154 -41.40 -16.67 -9.22
CA PRO A 154 -42.01 -18.00 -9.25
C PRO A 154 -43.40 -17.93 -9.91
N PRO A 155 -43.94 -19.04 -10.45
CA PRO A 155 -45.24 -19.06 -11.10
C PRO A 155 -46.37 -18.77 -10.08
N GLY A 156 -46.86 -17.54 -9.99
CA GLY A 156 -47.88 -17.15 -9.01
C GLY A 156 -48.14 -15.64 -8.93
N ALA A 157 -48.92 -15.22 -7.91
CA ALA A 157 -49.24 -13.81 -7.69
C ALA A 157 -48.06 -13.01 -7.09
N GLY A 158 -47.05 -13.67 -6.53
CA GLY A 158 -45.87 -13.08 -5.92
C GLY A 158 -44.61 -13.25 -6.77
N ILE A 159 -44.66 -12.74 -8.00
CA ILE A 159 -43.52 -12.75 -8.93
C ILE A 159 -42.36 -11.96 -8.33
N THR A 160 -41.13 -12.45 -8.51
CA THR A 160 -39.93 -11.82 -7.94
C THR A 160 -39.75 -10.37 -8.37
N PRO A 161 -39.37 -9.46 -7.44
CA PRO A 161 -39.03 -8.08 -7.79
C PRO A 161 -37.71 -7.97 -8.58
N CYS A 162 -36.94 -9.05 -8.70
CA CYS A 162 -35.67 -9.09 -9.43
C CYS A 162 -35.90 -9.03 -10.95
N ALA A 163 -36.09 -7.83 -11.50
CA ALA A 163 -36.25 -7.63 -12.93
C ALA A 163 -35.04 -8.12 -13.74
N SER A 164 -33.83 -7.76 -13.31
CA SER A 164 -32.57 -8.17 -13.96
C SER A 164 -31.40 -8.15 -12.97
N ILE A 165 -30.26 -8.71 -13.39
CA ILE A 165 -28.99 -8.62 -12.64
C ILE A 165 -28.48 -7.16 -12.47
N ALA A 166 -29.05 -6.18 -13.18
CA ALA A 166 -28.70 -4.78 -12.96
C ALA A 166 -29.28 -4.24 -11.64
N THR A 167 -30.45 -4.72 -11.22
CA THR A 167 -31.26 -4.14 -10.13
C THR A 167 -31.33 -5.01 -8.88
N CYS A 168 -31.18 -6.33 -9.03
CA CYS A 168 -31.12 -7.32 -7.95
C CYS A 168 -30.00 -8.31 -8.29
N TYR A 169 -28.97 -8.43 -7.44
CA TYR A 169 -27.77 -9.19 -7.78
C TYR A 169 -26.95 -9.62 -6.57
N ILE A 170 -26.09 -10.61 -6.81
CA ILE A 170 -24.94 -10.90 -5.96
C ILE A 170 -23.67 -10.44 -6.68
N SER A 171 -22.80 -9.70 -6.01
CA SER A 171 -21.53 -9.22 -6.58
C SER A 171 -20.34 -9.53 -5.68
N VAL A 172 -19.18 -9.76 -6.29
CA VAL A 172 -17.93 -10.07 -5.60
C VAL A 172 -16.77 -9.22 -6.11
N GLY A 173 -15.78 -8.96 -5.29
CA GLY A 173 -14.55 -8.31 -5.75
C GLY A 173 -13.58 -7.98 -4.63
N THR A 174 -12.31 -7.76 -5.01
CA THR A 174 -11.25 -7.36 -4.10
C THR A 174 -10.91 -5.89 -4.32
N THR A 175 -10.75 -5.14 -3.22
CA THR A 175 -10.34 -3.74 -3.21
C THR A 175 -9.20 -3.52 -2.21
N GLY A 176 -8.58 -2.34 -2.27
CA GLY A 176 -7.44 -1.96 -1.43
C GLY A 176 -6.10 -2.48 -1.94
N THR A 177 -5.04 -2.14 -1.20
CA THR A 177 -3.65 -2.53 -1.46
C THR A 177 -3.09 -3.25 -0.24
N ALA A 178 -2.15 -4.17 -0.46
CA ALA A 178 -1.52 -4.90 0.65
C ALA A 178 -0.83 -3.91 1.62
N PRO A 179 -0.89 -4.13 2.94
CA PRO A 179 -1.48 -5.27 3.66
C PRO A 179 -2.96 -5.08 4.08
N ASN A 180 -3.68 -4.11 3.50
CA ASN A 180 -5.04 -3.71 3.89
C ASN A 180 -6.08 -4.03 2.79
N ARG A 181 -5.92 -5.15 2.07
CA ARG A 181 -6.90 -5.58 1.07
C ARG A 181 -8.19 -6.07 1.72
N ARG A 182 -9.29 -5.96 0.96
CA ARG A 182 -10.62 -6.39 1.38
C ARG A 182 -11.30 -7.14 0.25
N PHE A 183 -11.87 -8.30 0.53
CA PHE A 183 -12.72 -9.04 -0.40
C PHE A 183 -14.18 -8.88 0.03
N VAL A 184 -15.02 -8.33 -0.85
CA VAL A 184 -16.41 -7.98 -0.54
C VAL A 184 -17.36 -8.86 -1.35
N VAL A 185 -18.38 -9.37 -0.69
CA VAL A 185 -19.52 -10.05 -1.29
C VAL A 185 -20.79 -9.33 -0.87
N THR A 186 -21.59 -8.90 -1.84
CA THR A 186 -22.84 -8.16 -1.62
C THR A 186 -24.01 -8.95 -2.17
N TRP A 187 -25.09 -9.05 -1.39
CA TRP A 187 -26.44 -9.35 -1.86
C TRP A 187 -27.18 -8.02 -1.88
N TRP A 188 -27.60 -7.56 -3.07
CA TRP A 188 -28.22 -6.27 -3.27
C TRP A 188 -29.65 -6.44 -3.76
N HIS A 189 -30.60 -5.93 -2.98
CA HIS A 189 -32.05 -6.06 -3.16
C HIS A 189 -32.55 -7.49 -3.37
N VAL A 190 -31.87 -8.48 -2.77
CA VAL A 190 -32.23 -9.90 -2.99
C VAL A 190 -33.45 -10.23 -2.13
N PRO A 191 -34.58 -10.71 -2.68
CA PRO A 191 -35.74 -11.13 -1.89
C PRO A 191 -35.53 -12.50 -1.23
N GLU A 192 -36.42 -12.86 -0.32
CA GLU A 192 -36.53 -14.21 0.24
C GLU A 192 -37.55 -15.04 -0.56
N TRP A 193 -37.23 -16.30 -0.82
CA TRP A 193 -38.18 -17.29 -1.26
C TRP A 193 -39.06 -17.73 -0.09
N VAL A 194 -40.36 -17.45 -0.18
CA VAL A 194 -41.33 -17.67 0.91
C VAL A 194 -42.10 -18.97 0.69
N ASN A 195 -42.50 -19.23 -0.55
CA ASN A 195 -43.13 -20.48 -1.01
C ASN A 195 -43.06 -20.59 -2.55
N ALA A 196 -43.55 -21.72 -3.08
CA ALA A 196 -43.49 -22.05 -4.51
C ALA A 196 -44.17 -21.04 -5.47
N ASN A 197 -44.96 -20.10 -4.95
CA ASN A 197 -45.70 -19.10 -5.74
C ASN A 197 -45.38 -17.65 -5.32
N ASN A 198 -44.42 -17.43 -4.40
CA ASN A 198 -44.15 -16.11 -3.83
C ASN A 198 -42.69 -15.94 -3.36
N THR A 199 -42.00 -14.94 -3.88
CA THR A 199 -40.83 -14.33 -3.22
C THR A 199 -41.22 -12.97 -2.66
N SER A 200 -40.66 -12.60 -1.50
CA SER A 200 -41.02 -11.36 -0.81
C SER A 200 -39.84 -10.79 -0.04
N GLY A 201 -39.97 -9.55 0.41
CA GLY A 201 -38.90 -8.85 1.10
C GLY A 201 -37.78 -8.36 0.19
N SER A 202 -36.73 -7.83 0.80
CA SER A 202 -35.54 -7.32 0.13
C SER A 202 -34.38 -7.21 1.12
N PHE A 203 -33.24 -7.78 0.77
CA PHE A 203 -32.06 -7.83 1.63
C PHE A 203 -30.86 -7.16 0.96
N ASP A 204 -30.36 -6.10 1.60
CA ASP A 204 -29.07 -5.50 1.32
C ASP A 204 -28.07 -5.93 2.39
N VAL A 205 -27.24 -6.91 2.09
CA VAL A 205 -26.25 -7.43 3.05
C VAL A 205 -24.87 -7.61 2.42
N GLN A 206 -23.81 -7.40 3.21
CA GLN A 206 -22.41 -7.59 2.80
C GLN A 206 -21.63 -8.49 3.74
N ILE A 207 -20.74 -9.30 3.17
CA ILE A 207 -19.61 -9.91 3.88
C ILE A 207 -18.32 -9.28 3.35
N ILE A 208 -17.50 -8.77 4.25
CA ILE A 208 -16.19 -8.20 3.94
C ILE A 208 -15.12 -9.01 4.65
N LEU A 209 -14.25 -9.69 3.93
CA LEU A 209 -13.06 -10.34 4.48
C LEU A 209 -11.90 -9.35 4.42
N ASN A 210 -11.18 -9.16 5.53
CA ASN A 210 -10.01 -8.30 5.60
C ASN A 210 -8.73 -9.15 5.58
N GLU A 211 -7.66 -8.59 5.01
CA GLU A 211 -6.36 -9.25 4.89
C GLU A 211 -5.71 -9.58 6.26
N ASP A 212 -6.10 -8.89 7.33
CA ASP A 212 -5.67 -9.15 8.71
C ASP A 212 -6.37 -10.36 9.37
N GLY A 213 -7.26 -11.05 8.65
CA GLY A 213 -8.01 -12.21 9.14
C GLY A 213 -9.30 -11.87 9.88
N THR A 214 -9.66 -10.59 10.01
CA THR A 214 -10.97 -10.16 10.49
C THR A 214 -12.01 -10.20 9.37
N PHE A 215 -13.29 -10.21 9.72
CA PHE A 215 -14.36 -10.06 8.74
C PHE A 215 -15.55 -9.27 9.28
N ILE A 216 -16.28 -8.59 8.40
CA ILE A 216 -17.38 -7.69 8.74
C ILE A 216 -18.65 -8.16 8.04
N TYR A 217 -19.76 -8.16 8.76
CA TYR A 217 -21.10 -8.21 8.20
C TYR A 217 -21.71 -6.82 8.22
N GLN A 218 -22.23 -6.34 7.10
CA GLN A 218 -22.98 -5.07 7.04
C GLN A 218 -24.41 -5.32 6.60
N TYR A 219 -25.32 -4.55 7.19
CA TYR A 219 -26.75 -4.60 6.97
C TYR A 219 -27.21 -3.23 6.46
N GLY A 220 -27.58 -3.18 5.17
CA GLY A 220 -28.19 -2.02 4.53
C GLY A 220 -29.69 -1.97 4.84
N ASN A 221 -30.54 -1.76 3.84
CA ASN A 221 -31.97 -1.89 4.05
C ASN A 221 -32.39 -3.37 4.05
N ILE A 222 -33.17 -3.78 5.05
CA ILE A 222 -33.68 -5.15 5.17
C ILE A 222 -35.19 -5.10 5.37
N VAL A 223 -35.89 -5.86 4.55
CA VAL A 223 -37.32 -6.12 4.67
C VAL A 223 -37.50 -7.63 4.63
N HIS A 224 -37.77 -8.25 5.77
CA HIS A 224 -38.06 -9.69 5.83
C HIS A 224 -39.33 -10.04 5.03
N GLY A 225 -39.25 -11.03 4.14
CA GLY A 225 -40.39 -11.47 3.32
C GLY A 225 -41.30 -12.50 4.00
N GLY A 226 -40.68 -13.47 4.68
CA GLY A 226 -41.33 -14.51 5.48
C GLY A 226 -41.50 -14.19 6.97
N THR A 227 -41.71 -15.25 7.76
CA THR A 227 -41.89 -15.19 9.23
C THR A 227 -40.93 -16.11 9.97
N GLY A 228 -39.93 -16.65 9.26
CA GLY A 228 -38.92 -17.56 9.79
C GLY A 228 -37.93 -16.90 10.74
N GLN A 229 -37.07 -17.74 11.34
CA GLN A 229 -35.96 -17.28 12.18
C GLN A 229 -34.63 -17.44 11.44
N ALA A 230 -34.07 -16.32 10.99
CA ALA A 230 -32.77 -16.26 10.33
C ALA A 230 -31.63 -16.50 11.32
N GLN A 231 -30.55 -17.10 10.83
CA GLN A 231 -29.30 -17.19 11.59
C GLN A 231 -28.20 -16.32 10.98
N VAL A 232 -27.40 -15.69 11.83
CA VAL A 232 -26.21 -14.94 11.45
C VAL A 232 -25.03 -15.49 12.21
N GLY A 233 -23.89 -15.70 11.55
CA GLY A 233 -22.65 -16.04 12.23
C GLY A 233 -21.71 -16.87 11.36
N TRP A 234 -20.89 -17.68 12.02
CA TRP A 234 -19.85 -18.48 11.36
C TRP A 234 -19.68 -19.82 12.05
N GLN A 235 -19.19 -20.81 11.31
CA GLN A 235 -18.90 -22.13 11.84
C GLN A 235 -17.58 -22.66 11.24
N LEU A 236 -16.60 -22.94 12.10
CA LEU A 236 -15.40 -23.70 11.73
C LEU A 236 -15.66 -25.20 11.88
N THR A 237 -16.18 -25.60 13.04
CA THR A 237 -16.59 -26.97 13.35
C THR A 237 -17.90 -26.97 14.15
N THR A 238 -18.54 -28.12 14.33
CA THR A 238 -19.76 -28.23 15.16
C THR A 238 -19.54 -27.90 16.63
N THR A 239 -18.29 -27.74 17.08
CA THR A 239 -17.92 -27.34 18.44
C THR A 239 -17.25 -25.96 18.51
N ASN A 240 -17.05 -25.30 17.36
CA ASN A 240 -16.39 -24.00 17.23
C ASN A 240 -17.15 -23.16 16.20
N PHE A 241 -18.14 -22.42 16.71
CA PHE A 241 -19.07 -21.60 15.93
C PHE A 241 -19.63 -20.48 16.80
N SER A 242 -20.16 -19.44 16.15
CA SER A 242 -21.01 -18.45 16.80
C SER A 242 -22.24 -18.20 15.95
N VAL A 243 -23.39 -18.08 16.61
CA VAL A 243 -24.67 -17.90 15.93
C VAL A 243 -25.56 -16.94 16.72
N LEU A 244 -26.12 -15.97 16.01
CA LEU A 244 -27.22 -15.12 16.43
C LEU A 244 -28.48 -15.57 15.68
N THR A 245 -29.63 -15.56 16.34
CA THR A 245 -30.91 -15.94 15.74
C THR A 245 -31.87 -14.76 15.79
N PHE A 246 -32.45 -14.40 14.66
CA PHE A 246 -33.35 -13.25 14.51
C PHE A 246 -34.66 -13.68 13.87
N GLY A 247 -35.80 -13.34 14.46
CA GLY A 247 -37.10 -13.38 13.78
C GLY A 247 -37.37 -12.09 13.02
N ALA A 248 -38.42 -12.08 12.18
CA ALA A 248 -38.81 -10.95 11.33
C ALA A 248 -39.01 -9.60 12.05
N ALA A 249 -39.32 -9.59 13.36
CA ALA A 249 -39.49 -8.37 14.16
C ALA A 249 -38.22 -7.92 14.91
N THR A 250 -37.11 -8.65 14.76
CA THR A 250 -35.89 -8.49 15.57
C THR A 250 -34.62 -8.45 14.71
N GLU A 251 -34.75 -8.20 13.42
CA GLU A 251 -33.63 -8.16 12.48
C GLU A 251 -32.58 -7.10 12.88
N PRO A 252 -31.31 -7.28 12.46
CA PRO A 252 -30.32 -6.23 12.55
C PRO A 252 -30.87 -4.92 11.96
N PRO A 253 -30.86 -3.80 12.70
CA PRO A 253 -31.37 -2.54 12.18
C PRO A 253 -30.60 -2.10 10.92
N PRO A 254 -31.24 -1.34 10.01
CA PRO A 254 -30.55 -0.81 8.85
C PRO A 254 -29.35 0.05 9.20
N ASN A 255 -28.33 0.03 8.34
CA ASN A 255 -27.06 0.75 8.47
C ASN A 255 -26.26 0.35 9.71
N THR A 256 -26.22 -0.94 10.01
CA THR A 256 -25.42 -1.51 11.11
C THR A 256 -24.36 -2.46 10.58
N ALA A 257 -23.28 -2.65 11.36
CA ALA A 257 -22.21 -3.56 10.99
C ALA A 257 -21.64 -4.29 12.21
N ILE A 258 -21.25 -5.55 12.00
CA ILE A 258 -20.65 -6.42 13.01
C ILE A 258 -19.26 -6.83 12.53
N LEU A 259 -18.24 -6.53 13.32
CA LEU A 259 -16.87 -7.01 13.12
C LEU A 259 -16.66 -8.31 13.89
N PHE A 260 -16.10 -9.31 13.23
CA PHE A 260 -15.61 -10.55 13.82
C PHE A 260 -14.09 -10.57 13.81
N TYR A 261 -13.50 -10.88 14.96
CA TYR A 261 -12.05 -10.84 15.18
C TYR A 261 -11.63 -11.96 16.13
N ILE A 262 -10.34 -12.34 16.08
CA ILE A 262 -9.79 -13.32 17.00
C ILE A 262 -9.39 -12.61 18.31
N PRO A 263 -9.94 -12.99 19.47
CA PRO A 263 -9.51 -12.45 20.74
C PRO A 263 -8.04 -12.78 20.98
N SER A 264 -7.20 -11.76 21.17
CA SER A 264 -5.81 -11.99 21.55
C SER A 264 -5.73 -12.21 23.05
N PRO A 265 -5.13 -13.31 23.56
CA PRO A 265 -4.97 -13.53 24.99
C PRO A 265 -4.30 -12.35 25.72
N VAL A 266 -3.38 -11.63 25.06
CA VAL A 266 -2.82 -10.32 25.42
C VAL A 266 -2.43 -9.61 24.11
N LEU A 267 -3.05 -8.47 23.81
CA LEU A 267 -2.78 -7.70 22.58
C LEU A 267 -1.41 -7.03 22.62
N ALA A 268 -1.08 -6.37 23.73
CA ALA A 268 0.25 -5.84 24.02
C ALA A 268 0.53 -5.94 25.51
N TRP A 269 1.80 -6.14 25.85
CA TRP A 269 2.26 -6.29 27.23
C TRP A 269 3.53 -5.48 27.48
N TYR A 270 3.41 -4.39 28.24
CA TYR A 270 4.53 -3.57 28.64
C TYR A 270 4.94 -3.90 30.08
N GLN A 271 5.99 -4.70 30.22
CA GLN A 271 6.57 -5.10 31.51
C GLN A 271 7.55 -4.05 32.06
N PHE A 272 8.03 -3.13 31.22
CA PHE A 272 9.01 -2.09 31.58
C PHE A 272 10.35 -2.61 32.13
N GLU A 273 10.77 -3.80 31.69
CA GLU A 273 12.01 -4.46 32.11
C GLU A 273 13.29 -3.91 31.47
N GLN A 274 13.22 -2.88 30.63
CA GLN A 274 14.42 -2.30 30.03
C GLN A 274 15.27 -1.58 31.08
N GLY A 275 16.57 -1.42 30.85
CA GLY A 275 17.45 -0.77 31.82
C GLY A 275 17.29 0.76 31.88
N ALA A 276 17.00 1.40 30.75
CA ALA A 276 16.72 2.83 30.65
C ALA A 276 16.03 3.21 29.32
N TRP A 277 15.37 4.36 29.30
CA TRP A 277 14.73 4.96 28.12
C TRP A 277 15.20 6.39 27.85
N ALA A 278 15.40 6.75 26.59
CA ALA A 278 15.69 8.11 26.15
C ALA A 278 14.39 8.85 25.76
N PRO A 279 14.25 10.14 26.05
CA PRO A 279 13.05 10.89 25.67
C PRO A 279 12.80 10.85 24.15
N ASP A 280 11.53 10.69 23.78
CA ASP A 280 11.03 10.80 22.41
C ASP A 280 11.67 9.82 21.39
N MET A 281 12.16 8.67 21.86
CA MET A 281 12.73 7.61 21.02
C MET A 281 11.75 6.44 20.83
N ALA A 282 11.34 6.20 19.59
CA ALA A 282 10.44 5.11 19.21
C ALA A 282 11.10 3.73 19.39
N GLY A 283 10.30 2.75 19.83
CA GLY A 283 10.68 1.33 19.83
C GLY A 283 11.44 0.84 21.08
N GLN A 284 11.70 1.71 22.05
CA GLN A 284 12.46 1.37 23.27
C GLN A 284 11.60 0.79 24.40
N VAL A 285 10.29 1.06 24.42
CA VAL A 285 9.37 0.50 25.43
C VAL A 285 8.81 -0.80 24.84
N ILE A 286 9.35 -1.94 25.29
CA ILE A 286 9.11 -3.20 24.57
C ILE A 286 7.70 -3.76 24.84
N ASP A 287 7.08 -4.26 23.78
CA ASP A 287 5.91 -5.12 23.83
C ASP A 287 6.34 -6.58 24.01
N SER A 288 6.29 -7.07 25.25
CA SER A 288 6.64 -8.43 25.64
C SER A 288 5.60 -9.48 25.21
N ALA A 289 4.46 -9.09 24.62
CA ALA A 289 3.50 -10.04 24.04
C ALA A 289 3.97 -10.58 22.68
N GLY A 290 4.96 -9.94 22.06
CA GLY A 290 5.54 -10.36 20.77
C GLY A 290 4.76 -9.87 19.54
N ASN A 291 3.78 -8.98 19.71
CA ASN A 291 2.96 -8.45 18.61
C ASN A 291 3.54 -7.15 18.01
N ASN A 292 4.75 -6.75 18.44
CA ASN A 292 5.51 -5.62 17.93
C ASN A 292 4.83 -4.25 18.12
N TYR A 293 4.04 -4.09 19.20
CA TYR A 293 3.48 -2.79 19.60
C TYR A 293 4.43 -2.01 20.51
N THR A 294 5.71 -1.94 20.15
CA THR A 294 6.70 -1.22 20.96
C THR A 294 6.37 0.28 21.03
N GLY A 295 6.56 0.86 22.21
CA GLY A 295 6.24 2.26 22.51
C GLY A 295 7.47 3.16 22.65
N GLU A 296 7.22 4.38 23.12
CA GLU A 296 8.21 5.42 23.39
C GLU A 296 7.91 6.13 24.72
N THR A 297 8.92 6.76 25.31
CA THR A 297 8.73 7.68 26.43
C THR A 297 8.63 9.11 25.93
N ARG A 298 7.87 9.93 26.65
CA ARG A 298 7.78 11.39 26.48
C ARG A 298 8.27 12.08 27.74
N GLY A 299 8.95 13.20 27.57
CA GLY A 299 9.44 13.99 28.68
C GLY A 299 10.41 13.19 29.58
N LYS A 300 10.19 13.27 30.89
CA LYS A 300 11.06 12.71 31.94
C LYS A 300 10.63 11.33 32.42
N ALA A 301 9.66 10.68 31.77
CA ALA A 301 9.30 9.30 32.09
C ALA A 301 10.53 8.38 31.98
N GLN A 302 10.76 7.54 32.98
CA GLN A 302 11.98 6.73 33.06
C GLN A 302 11.75 5.39 33.75
N VAL A 303 12.57 4.39 33.46
CA VAL A 303 12.51 3.10 34.16
C VAL A 303 13.07 3.23 35.58
N THR A 304 12.42 2.57 36.53
CA THR A 304 12.87 2.43 37.93
C THR A 304 13.10 0.96 38.27
N PRO A 305 14.11 0.63 39.12
CA PRO A 305 14.33 -0.74 39.58
C PRO A 305 13.31 -1.22 40.63
N ILE A 306 12.28 -0.42 40.95
CA ILE A 306 11.30 -0.70 42.01
C ILE A 306 9.91 -0.93 41.39
N GLY A 307 9.81 -1.97 40.57
CA GLY A 307 8.56 -2.47 39.98
C GLY A 307 7.64 -3.17 40.96
N ARG A 308 6.46 -3.54 40.48
CA ARG A 308 5.62 -4.57 41.10
C ARG A 308 6.24 -5.94 40.86
N VAL A 309 6.69 -6.18 39.63
CA VAL A 309 7.46 -7.33 39.19
C VAL A 309 8.75 -6.76 38.62
N CYS A 310 9.86 -6.96 39.32
CA CYS A 310 11.19 -6.53 38.85
C CYS A 310 11.29 -4.99 38.68
N ARG A 311 11.07 -4.42 37.48
CA ARG A 311 11.18 -2.98 37.19
C ARG A 311 9.82 -2.35 36.87
N GLY A 312 9.79 -1.03 36.70
CA GLY A 312 8.54 -0.32 36.36
C GLY A 312 8.81 1.01 35.66
N GLY A 313 7.79 1.58 35.05
CA GLY A 313 7.85 2.91 34.43
C GLY A 313 7.47 4.00 35.42
N ASP A 314 8.41 4.84 35.82
CA ASP A 314 8.18 5.99 36.69
C ASP A 314 7.77 7.23 35.90
N ILE A 315 6.67 7.83 36.33
CA ILE A 315 6.13 9.07 35.77
C ILE A 315 6.28 10.17 36.83
N PRO A 316 7.18 11.16 36.63
CA PRO A 316 7.42 12.21 37.61
C PRO A 316 6.23 13.16 37.72
N ALA A 317 6.16 13.91 38.83
CA ALA A 317 5.13 14.92 39.03
C ALA A 317 5.31 16.11 38.08
N ASN A 318 4.28 16.39 37.30
CA ASN A 318 4.15 17.55 36.43
C ASN A 318 2.71 18.10 36.52
N LEU A 319 2.57 19.42 36.62
CA LEU A 319 1.30 20.14 36.67
C LEU A 319 1.12 21.10 35.48
N SER A 320 2.05 21.08 34.53
CA SER A 320 2.08 21.96 33.35
C SER A 320 1.37 21.30 32.18
N ALA A 321 0.42 22.01 31.56
CA ALA A 321 -0.22 21.60 30.32
C ALA A 321 0.73 21.59 29.10
N ALA A 322 1.90 22.24 29.19
CA ALA A 322 2.89 22.31 28.10
C ALA A 322 3.92 21.18 28.14
N THR A 323 3.87 20.32 29.16
CA THR A 323 4.83 19.24 29.36
C THR A 323 4.06 17.92 29.41
N VAL A 324 4.59 16.88 28.77
CA VAL A 324 4.00 15.55 28.75
C VAL A 324 5.05 14.58 29.25
N ASP A 325 4.89 14.12 30.48
CA ASP A 325 5.74 13.10 31.10
C ASP A 325 4.98 11.76 31.10
N ALA A 326 5.09 11.00 30.02
CA ALA A 326 4.25 9.81 29.81
C ALA A 326 4.97 8.68 29.07
N ILE A 327 4.42 7.48 29.16
CA ILE A 327 4.77 6.38 28.27
C ILE A 327 3.70 6.33 27.17
N ARG A 328 4.08 6.65 25.93
CA ARG A 328 3.21 6.46 24.77
C ARG A 328 3.40 5.02 24.29
N THR A 329 2.35 4.22 24.43
CA THR A 329 2.34 2.83 23.97
C THR A 329 2.30 2.75 22.43
N GLY A 330 2.59 1.58 21.88
CA GLY A 330 2.39 1.30 20.46
C GLY A 330 0.92 1.07 20.07
N ILE A 331 0.00 1.03 21.04
CA ILE A 331 -1.43 0.85 20.80
C ILE A 331 -2.06 2.17 20.35
N ASN A 332 -2.56 2.19 19.11
CA ASN A 332 -3.35 3.28 18.54
C ASN A 332 -4.79 2.82 18.30
N ILE A 333 -5.75 3.32 19.09
CA ILE A 333 -7.15 2.86 19.04
C ILE A 333 -7.76 3.04 17.64
N SER A 334 -7.48 4.17 16.98
CA SER A 334 -7.96 4.44 15.62
C SER A 334 -7.49 3.41 14.57
N ALA A 335 -6.31 2.82 14.77
CA ALA A 335 -5.73 1.83 13.85
C ALA A 335 -6.21 0.40 14.12
N PHE A 336 -6.95 0.16 15.21
CA PHE A 336 -7.45 -1.16 15.60
C PHE A 336 -8.98 -1.15 15.71
N PRO A 337 -9.72 -1.51 14.63
CA PRO A 337 -11.18 -1.51 14.64
C PRO A 337 -11.81 -2.31 15.79
N ALA A 338 -11.19 -3.42 16.21
CA ALA A 338 -11.67 -4.19 17.36
C ALA A 338 -11.70 -3.36 18.66
N LEU A 339 -10.69 -2.53 18.90
CA LEU A 339 -10.60 -1.64 20.08
C LEU A 339 -11.62 -0.50 20.02
N GLN A 340 -12.22 -0.21 18.86
CA GLN A 340 -13.28 0.78 18.78
C GLN A 340 -14.59 0.25 19.38
N GLY A 341 -14.87 -1.04 19.17
CA GLY A 341 -16.03 -1.70 19.77
C GLY A 341 -15.76 -2.15 21.20
N THR A 342 -14.79 -3.03 21.40
CA THR A 342 -14.53 -3.65 22.71
C THR A 342 -13.04 -3.67 23.04
N GLY A 343 -12.69 -3.38 24.29
CA GLY A 343 -11.32 -3.52 24.74
C GLY A 343 -11.17 -3.41 26.25
N SER A 344 -9.98 -3.73 26.73
CA SER A 344 -9.60 -3.57 28.13
C SER A 344 -8.14 -3.16 28.25
N VAL A 345 -7.85 -2.35 29.27
CA VAL A 345 -6.48 -2.04 29.69
C VAL A 345 -6.37 -2.31 31.18
N MET A 346 -5.34 -3.05 31.59
CA MET A 346 -5.00 -3.23 32.99
C MET A 346 -3.53 -2.93 33.25
N PHE A 347 -3.24 -2.47 34.46
CA PHE A 347 -1.89 -2.17 34.90
C PHE A 347 -1.83 -2.14 36.42
N TRP A 348 -0.63 -2.34 36.97
CA TRP A 348 -0.31 -1.96 38.34
C TRP A 348 0.10 -0.49 38.37
N TYR A 349 -0.36 0.24 39.38
CA TYR A 349 0.03 1.62 39.62
C TYR A 349 0.30 1.88 41.10
N LYS A 350 1.39 2.57 41.38
CA LYS A 350 1.85 2.97 42.72
C LYS A 350 2.04 4.47 42.75
N ALA A 351 1.12 5.17 43.41
CA ALA A 351 1.20 6.62 43.59
C ALA A 351 2.34 7.00 44.56
N ASN A 352 3.08 8.07 44.25
CA ASN A 352 4.16 8.59 45.12
C ASN A 352 3.64 9.32 46.38
N THR A 353 2.34 9.60 46.42
CA THR A 353 1.65 10.36 47.48
C THR A 353 0.38 9.62 47.88
N ALA A 354 -0.23 10.02 49.00
CA ALA A 354 -1.51 9.43 49.42
C ALA A 354 -2.57 9.57 48.32
N TRP A 355 -3.41 8.54 48.15
CA TRP A 355 -4.37 8.51 47.04
C TRP A 355 -5.40 9.63 47.10
N ASN A 356 -5.70 10.20 48.25
CA ASN A 356 -6.70 11.26 48.42
C ASN A 356 -6.07 12.62 48.80
N ASP A 357 -4.87 12.91 48.27
CA ASP A 357 -4.10 14.14 48.52
C ASP A 357 -4.67 15.44 47.91
N GLY A 358 -5.89 15.43 47.37
CA GLY A 358 -6.51 16.62 46.78
C GLY A 358 -6.07 16.95 45.35
N ILE A 359 -5.15 16.19 44.75
CA ILE A 359 -4.62 16.47 43.40
C ILE A 359 -5.13 15.41 42.42
N ALA A 360 -5.84 15.85 41.37
CA ALA A 360 -6.22 14.98 40.26
C ALA A 360 -4.99 14.57 39.43
N ARG A 361 -4.98 13.34 38.90
CA ARG A 361 -3.87 12.72 38.18
C ARG A 361 -4.35 11.91 36.98
N GLN A 362 -3.73 12.14 35.82
CA GLN A 362 -4.02 11.45 34.58
C GLN A 362 -3.30 10.09 34.58
N LEU A 363 -4.03 8.98 34.50
CA LEU A 363 -3.44 7.64 34.54
C LEU A 363 -3.31 7.02 33.14
N LEU A 364 -4.33 7.20 32.30
CA LEU A 364 -4.34 6.71 30.93
C LEU A 364 -5.13 7.67 30.04
N ASP A 365 -4.62 8.01 28.86
CA ASP A 365 -5.28 8.95 27.94
C ASP A 365 -4.97 8.61 26.48
N ALA A 366 -5.98 8.64 25.61
CA ALA A 366 -5.81 8.48 24.16
C ALA A 366 -6.45 9.63 23.36
N THR A 367 -6.76 10.74 24.05
CA THR A 367 -7.41 11.90 23.46
C THR A 367 -6.47 12.59 22.47
N THR A 368 -6.95 12.89 21.26
CA THR A 368 -6.23 13.72 20.27
C THR A 368 -6.97 15.02 19.94
N VAL A 369 -8.28 15.06 20.19
CA VAL A 369 -9.15 16.20 19.89
C VAL A 369 -9.91 16.60 21.16
N ALA A 370 -9.93 17.88 21.48
CA ALA A 370 -10.69 18.40 22.62
C ALA A 370 -12.19 18.11 22.45
N ASN A 371 -12.85 17.69 23.54
CA ASN A 371 -14.25 17.23 23.59
C ASN A 371 -14.52 15.85 22.97
N GLU A 372 -13.47 15.13 22.56
CA GLU A 372 -13.54 13.76 22.06
C GLU A 372 -12.73 12.83 22.96
N TRP A 373 -13.20 12.73 24.21
CA TRP A 373 -12.43 12.19 25.31
C TRP A 373 -12.26 10.67 25.26
N PHE A 374 -11.07 10.20 25.59
CA PHE A 374 -10.79 8.81 25.98
C PHE A 374 -9.76 8.82 27.10
N TYR A 375 -10.20 8.74 28.36
CA TYR A 375 -9.27 8.86 29.48
C TYR A 375 -9.73 8.14 30.75
N LEU A 376 -8.74 7.74 31.57
CA LEU A 376 -8.89 7.33 32.95
C LEU A 376 -8.09 8.28 33.84
N THR A 377 -8.78 8.97 34.74
CA THR A 377 -8.19 9.88 35.72
C THR A 377 -8.52 9.46 37.14
N LYS A 378 -7.55 9.66 38.04
CA LYS A 378 -7.78 9.72 39.47
C LYS A 378 -8.14 11.17 39.83
N THR A 379 -9.38 11.40 40.25
CA THR A 379 -9.89 12.74 40.61
C THR A 379 -9.24 13.29 41.88
N SER A 380 -9.41 14.58 42.17
CA SER A 380 -8.91 15.22 43.39
C SER A 380 -9.48 14.62 44.67
N SER A 381 -10.69 14.06 44.63
CA SER A 381 -11.31 13.35 45.76
C SER A 381 -10.80 11.92 45.95
N GLY A 382 -9.99 11.40 45.02
CA GLY A 382 -9.49 10.02 45.05
C GLY A 382 -10.38 8.99 44.35
N ALA A 383 -11.50 9.39 43.74
CA ALA A 383 -12.29 8.51 42.87
C ALA A 383 -11.59 8.29 41.52
N LEU A 384 -11.77 7.11 40.92
CA LEU A 384 -11.35 6.83 39.53
C LEU A 384 -12.52 7.13 38.60
N ARG A 385 -12.26 7.87 37.52
CA ARG A 385 -13.22 8.15 36.46
C ARG A 385 -12.66 7.70 35.13
N PHE A 386 -13.39 6.81 34.46
CA PHE A 386 -13.12 6.41 33.08
C PHE A 386 -14.22 7.01 32.20
N GLU A 387 -13.81 7.71 31.15
CA GLU A 387 -14.71 8.41 30.24
C GLU A 387 -14.33 8.21 28.77
N ILE A 388 -15.35 7.98 27.96
CA ILE A 388 -15.27 7.84 26.50
C ILE A 388 -16.37 8.71 25.88
N VAL A 389 -16.04 9.57 24.93
CA VAL A 389 -17.02 10.19 24.04
C VAL A 389 -17.22 9.27 22.83
N ASP A 390 -18.41 8.70 22.71
CA ASP A 390 -18.70 7.77 21.62
C ASP A 390 -18.84 8.49 20.27
N SER A 391 -18.92 7.70 19.20
CA SER A 391 -19.06 8.20 17.82
C SER A 391 -20.39 8.94 17.57
N THR A 392 -21.37 8.86 18.50
CA THR A 392 -22.60 9.67 18.45
C THR A 392 -22.45 11.01 19.17
N GLY A 393 -21.32 11.26 19.82
CA GLY A 393 -21.04 12.50 20.56
C GLY A 393 -21.52 12.48 22.01
N VAL A 394 -21.92 11.32 22.52
CA VAL A 394 -22.37 11.18 23.91
C VAL A 394 -21.19 10.76 24.79
N SER A 395 -20.96 11.50 25.87
CA SER A 395 -19.99 11.12 26.90
C SER A 395 -20.54 9.96 27.75
N ARG A 396 -19.81 8.86 27.76
CA ARG A 396 -20.06 7.67 28.57
C ARG A 396 -19.03 7.64 29.67
N SER A 397 -19.45 7.65 30.93
CA SER A 397 -18.54 7.63 32.07
C SER A 397 -18.96 6.66 33.17
N VAL A 398 -17.97 6.15 33.89
CA VAL A 398 -18.12 5.41 35.14
C VAL A 398 -17.16 6.02 36.16
N THR A 399 -17.66 6.29 37.36
CA THR A 399 -16.89 6.91 38.45
C THR A 399 -17.02 6.07 39.70
N THR A 400 -15.89 5.66 40.27
CA THR A 400 -15.87 4.87 41.50
C THR A 400 -16.15 5.73 42.73
N ALA A 401 -16.43 5.10 43.88
CA ALA A 401 -16.35 5.80 45.15
C ALA A 401 -14.90 6.28 45.41
N ALA A 402 -14.73 7.34 46.20
CA ALA A 402 -13.42 7.82 46.60
C ALA A 402 -12.59 6.71 47.25
N GLN A 403 -11.34 6.53 46.80
CA GLN A 403 -10.39 5.58 47.35
C GLN A 403 -9.40 6.27 48.29
N ALA A 404 -8.86 5.54 49.27
CA ALA A 404 -7.98 6.08 50.31
C ALA A 404 -6.75 5.18 50.55
N PHE A 405 -6.02 4.87 49.47
CA PHE A 405 -4.78 4.08 49.57
C PHE A 405 -3.59 4.93 50.05
N GLY A 406 -2.67 4.31 50.78
CA GLY A 406 -1.46 4.96 51.26
C GLY A 406 -0.49 5.34 50.13
N ALA A 407 0.43 6.27 50.39
CA ALA A 407 1.53 6.54 49.46
C ALA A 407 2.39 5.27 49.29
N GLY A 408 2.86 5.00 48.07
CA GLY A 408 3.76 3.89 47.79
C GLY A 408 3.10 2.50 47.79
N THR A 409 1.76 2.39 47.84
CA THR A 409 1.05 1.10 47.76
C THR A 409 0.61 0.77 46.33
N TRP A 410 0.89 -0.47 45.91
CA TRP A 410 0.54 -0.98 44.58
C TRP A 410 -0.94 -1.33 44.46
N GLN A 411 -1.63 -0.67 43.54
CA GLN A 411 -3.01 -0.95 43.19
C GLN A 411 -3.08 -1.48 41.76
N HIS A 412 -3.86 -2.54 41.54
CA HIS A 412 -4.16 -3.01 40.20
C HIS A 412 -5.44 -2.36 39.70
N ILE A 413 -5.37 -1.73 38.53
CA ILE A 413 -6.51 -1.05 37.92
C ILE A 413 -6.80 -1.69 36.57
N THR A 414 -8.08 -1.86 36.27
CA THR A 414 -8.53 -2.29 34.96
C THR A 414 -9.69 -1.42 34.50
N VAL A 415 -9.61 -0.93 33.27
CA VAL A 415 -10.75 -0.36 32.56
C VAL A 415 -11.14 -1.28 31.42
N SER A 416 -12.45 -1.39 31.19
CA SER A 416 -13.00 -2.17 30.10
C SER A 416 -14.16 -1.42 29.46
N TRP A 417 -14.31 -1.53 28.15
CA TRP A 417 -15.43 -1.00 27.39
C TRP A 417 -15.96 -2.05 26.43
N ASN A 418 -17.27 -2.02 26.22
CA ASN A 418 -18.00 -2.88 25.31
C ASN A 418 -19.12 -2.07 24.67
N PHE A 419 -18.88 -1.63 23.43
CA PHE A 419 -19.86 -1.13 22.48
C PHE A 419 -20.17 -2.30 21.53
N ASN A 420 -21.27 -3.00 21.80
CA ASN A 420 -21.71 -4.15 21.01
C ASN A 420 -22.84 -3.81 20.04
N GLY A 421 -23.45 -2.63 20.18
CA GLY A 421 -24.48 -2.14 19.26
C GLY A 421 -25.74 -3.01 19.27
N LEU A 422 -25.94 -3.83 20.30
CA LEU A 422 -27.15 -4.62 20.43
C LEU A 422 -28.35 -3.69 20.72
N PRO A 423 -29.53 -3.93 20.13
CA PRO A 423 -30.72 -3.10 20.38
C PRO A 423 -31.29 -3.24 21.81
N ALA A 424 -30.82 -4.23 22.57
CA ALA A 424 -31.30 -4.48 23.93
C ALA A 424 -30.92 -3.32 24.86
N ALA A 425 -31.86 -2.92 25.72
CA ALA A 425 -31.59 -1.89 26.70
C ALA A 425 -30.42 -2.29 27.61
N ASN A 426 -29.46 -1.37 27.80
CA ASN A 426 -28.29 -1.55 28.68
C ASN A 426 -27.34 -2.68 28.28
N SER A 427 -27.25 -3.01 26.99
CA SER A 427 -26.32 -4.02 26.48
C SER A 427 -24.88 -3.53 26.40
N ASP A 428 -24.64 -2.24 26.18
CA ASP A 428 -23.32 -1.63 26.17
C ASP A 428 -22.89 -1.27 27.58
N ASN A 429 -21.58 -1.26 27.84
CA ASN A 429 -21.08 -0.86 29.14
C ASN A 429 -19.62 -0.43 29.13
N ILE A 430 -19.26 0.33 30.17
CA ILE A 430 -17.88 0.58 30.56
C ILE A 430 -17.71 0.27 32.05
N SER A 431 -16.56 -0.26 32.42
CA SER A 431 -16.32 -0.78 33.77
C SER A 431 -14.94 -0.41 34.31
N ILE A 432 -14.84 -0.25 35.64
CA ILE A 432 -13.58 -0.12 36.38
C ILE A 432 -13.48 -1.27 37.39
N PHE A 433 -12.34 -1.95 37.40
CA PHE A 433 -11.97 -2.90 38.45
C PHE A 433 -10.81 -2.31 39.27
N ILE A 434 -10.87 -2.50 40.58
CA ILE A 434 -9.79 -2.14 41.50
C ILE A 434 -9.39 -3.41 42.26
N ASN A 435 -8.12 -3.77 42.20
CA ASN A 435 -7.52 -4.93 42.88
C ASN A 435 -8.26 -6.25 42.65
N GLY A 436 -8.81 -6.45 41.44
CA GLY A 436 -9.52 -7.69 41.07
C GLY A 436 -10.87 -7.86 41.77
N GLY A 437 -11.35 -6.82 42.46
CA GLY A 437 -12.71 -6.75 43.00
C GLY A 437 -13.76 -6.79 41.90
N ALA A 438 -15.04 -6.90 42.30
CA ALA A 438 -16.14 -6.84 41.35
C ALA A 438 -16.10 -5.52 40.57
N PRO A 439 -16.38 -5.53 39.25
CA PRO A 439 -16.38 -4.31 38.46
C PRO A 439 -17.47 -3.36 38.94
N LEU A 440 -17.15 -2.07 38.99
CA LEU A 440 -18.18 -1.05 38.91
C LEU A 440 -18.49 -0.82 37.43
N THR A 441 -19.74 -1.04 37.05
CA THR A 441 -20.18 -0.99 35.65
C THR A 441 -21.21 0.12 35.45
N SER A 442 -21.02 0.91 34.40
CA SER A 442 -22.02 1.83 33.86
C SER A 442 -22.54 1.24 32.56
N SER A 443 -23.81 0.80 32.58
CA SER A 443 -24.48 0.23 31.41
C SER A 443 -25.32 1.28 30.70
N PHE A 444 -25.39 1.16 29.38
CA PHE A 444 -26.15 2.07 28.51
C PHE A 444 -26.51 1.35 27.21
N THR A 445 -27.27 2.02 26.35
CA THR A 445 -27.48 1.61 24.97
C THR A 445 -26.89 2.69 24.05
N SER A 446 -26.07 2.27 23.09
CA SER A 446 -25.50 3.14 22.07
C SER A 446 -25.52 2.44 20.72
N ALA A 447 -25.84 3.20 19.67
CA ALA A 447 -25.58 2.78 18.29
C ALA A 447 -24.16 3.17 17.83
N GLY A 448 -23.39 3.84 18.71
CA GLY A 448 -22.02 4.26 18.44
C GLY A 448 -20.97 3.31 19.02
N GLN A 449 -19.72 3.69 18.82
CA GLN A 449 -18.52 3.01 19.33
C GLN A 449 -17.49 4.04 19.81
N VAL A 450 -16.32 3.62 20.30
CA VAL A 450 -15.22 4.57 20.58
C VAL A 450 -14.89 5.33 19.30
N ARG A 451 -14.76 6.65 19.41
CA ARG A 451 -14.53 7.52 18.25
C ARG A 451 -13.17 7.23 17.60
N THR A 452 -13.12 7.32 16.28
CA THR A 452 -11.90 7.10 15.48
C THR A 452 -10.81 8.15 15.70
N SER A 453 -11.09 9.25 16.40
CA SER A 453 -10.09 10.22 16.83
C SER A 453 -9.29 9.78 18.05
N ALA A 454 -9.71 8.74 18.77
CA ALA A 454 -8.89 8.15 19.84
C ALA A 454 -7.59 7.61 19.25
N GLY A 455 -6.47 8.18 19.67
CA GLY A 455 -5.15 7.95 19.08
C GLY A 455 -4.33 6.90 19.81
N PHE A 456 -3.02 7.16 19.89
CA PHE A 456 -2.11 6.36 20.73
C PHE A 456 -2.48 6.47 22.20
N VAL A 457 -2.39 5.36 22.94
CA VAL A 457 -2.65 5.35 24.38
C VAL A 457 -1.38 5.77 25.13
N PHE A 458 -1.51 6.83 25.93
CA PHE A 458 -0.50 7.33 26.85
C PHE A 458 -0.80 6.84 28.26
N LEU A 459 0.21 6.34 28.95
CA LEU A 459 0.18 6.04 30.37
C LEU A 459 0.86 7.18 31.12
N GLY A 460 0.11 7.80 32.03
CA GLY A 460 0.66 8.71 33.03
C GLY A 460 0.57 10.21 32.78
N ASP A 461 0.13 10.69 31.63
CA ASP A 461 -0.09 12.14 31.43
C ASP A 461 -1.11 12.42 30.32
N ASN A 462 -1.56 13.68 30.23
CA ASN A 462 -2.44 14.15 29.17
C ASN A 462 -1.63 14.55 27.92
N PRO A 463 -1.89 13.97 26.74
CA PRO A 463 -1.04 14.16 25.57
C PRO A 463 -1.25 15.49 24.83
N ILE A 464 -2.36 16.20 25.08
CA ILE A 464 -2.76 17.40 24.31
C ILE A 464 -2.78 18.70 25.11
N GLY A 465 -2.46 18.65 26.41
CA GLY A 465 -2.51 19.80 27.32
C GLY A 465 -3.92 20.34 27.59
N VAL A 466 -4.97 19.54 27.36
CA VAL A 466 -6.38 19.94 27.54
C VAL A 466 -7.15 18.84 28.29
N ALA A 467 -7.90 19.25 29.31
CA ALA A 467 -8.68 18.35 30.16
C ALA A 467 -10.20 18.58 30.04
N ALA A 468 -10.96 17.49 30.16
CA ALA A 468 -12.40 17.53 30.40
C ALA A 468 -12.73 18.13 31.79
N ALA A 469 -14.00 18.47 32.02
CA ALA A 469 -14.45 19.05 33.30
C ALA A 469 -14.11 18.20 34.55
N ASN A 470 -13.99 16.88 34.39
CA ASN A 470 -13.59 15.95 35.47
C ASN A 470 -12.30 15.18 35.13
N GLY A 471 -11.54 15.67 34.14
CA GLY A 471 -10.22 15.19 33.77
C GLY A 471 -9.11 16.07 34.38
N THR A 472 -7.87 15.86 33.95
CA THR A 472 -6.73 16.68 34.41
C THR A 472 -5.58 16.67 33.39
N VAL A 473 -4.77 17.72 33.42
CA VAL A 473 -3.49 17.81 32.69
C VAL A 473 -2.29 17.46 33.57
N ASN A 474 -2.54 17.06 34.82
CA ASN A 474 -1.49 16.70 35.76
C ASN A 474 -1.06 15.26 35.49
N SER A 475 0.25 15.03 35.49
CA SER A 475 0.80 13.69 35.35
C SER A 475 0.44 12.78 36.53
N ALA A 476 0.64 11.48 36.36
CA ALA A 476 0.32 10.46 37.32
C ALA A 476 1.14 10.56 38.62
N ASN A 477 2.35 11.12 38.60
CA ASN A 477 3.24 11.16 39.77
C ASN A 477 3.31 9.80 40.50
N GLY A 478 3.82 8.78 39.82
CA GLY A 478 3.88 7.42 40.32
C GLY A 478 4.43 6.43 39.31
N THR A 479 4.55 5.18 39.75
CA THR A 479 5.12 4.10 38.96
C THR A 479 4.02 3.20 38.37
N PHE A 480 4.12 2.88 37.09
CA PHE A 480 3.32 1.88 36.39
C PHE A 480 4.10 0.58 36.23
N ASP A 481 3.38 -0.54 36.22
CA ASP A 481 3.95 -1.84 35.91
C ASP A 481 2.93 -2.78 35.24
N GLU A 482 3.41 -3.75 34.48
CA GLU A 482 2.63 -4.83 33.85
C GLU A 482 1.41 -4.33 33.05
N ALA A 483 1.60 -3.29 32.21
CA ALA A 483 0.50 -2.73 31.45
C ALA A 483 0.11 -3.67 30.31
N GLN A 484 -1.12 -4.18 30.35
CA GLN A 484 -1.64 -5.16 29.40
C GLN A 484 -2.89 -4.63 28.69
N PHE A 485 -2.93 -4.84 27.37
CA PHE A 485 -4.02 -4.45 26.49
C PHE A 485 -4.72 -5.68 25.95
N PHE A 486 -6.04 -5.59 25.79
CA PHE A 486 -6.88 -6.67 25.28
C PHE A 486 -7.89 -6.09 24.30
N ASN A 487 -8.15 -6.82 23.21
CA ASN A 487 -9.20 -6.50 22.24
C ASN A 487 -10.57 -7.08 22.62
N TYR A 488 -10.78 -7.42 23.89
CA TYR A 488 -12.04 -7.94 24.42
C TYR A 488 -12.29 -7.40 25.83
N ALA A 489 -13.54 -7.51 26.29
CA ALA A 489 -13.93 -7.12 27.64
C ALA A 489 -13.54 -8.21 28.63
N VAL A 490 -12.61 -7.90 29.54
CA VAL A 490 -12.11 -8.88 30.50
C VAL A 490 -13.12 -9.15 31.61
N THR A 491 -13.24 -10.41 32.00
CA THR A 491 -14.02 -10.84 33.18
C THR A 491 -13.21 -10.65 34.47
N GLN A 492 -13.91 -10.60 35.61
CA GLN A 492 -13.25 -10.52 36.92
C GLN A 492 -12.26 -11.69 37.14
N GLY A 493 -12.61 -12.91 36.71
CA GLY A 493 -11.73 -14.08 36.82
C GLY A 493 -10.44 -13.92 36.00
N GLN A 494 -10.54 -13.33 34.80
CA GLN A 494 -9.37 -13.02 33.97
C GLN A 494 -8.51 -11.93 34.62
N VAL A 495 -9.13 -10.88 35.19
CA VAL A 495 -8.41 -9.84 35.94
C VAL A 495 -7.64 -10.46 37.11
N LEU A 496 -8.28 -11.31 37.92
CA LEU A 496 -7.64 -12.00 39.04
C LEU A 496 -6.49 -12.91 38.59
N ALA A 497 -6.66 -13.63 37.48
CA ALA A 497 -5.62 -14.49 36.93
C ALA A 497 -4.41 -13.67 36.42
N ARG A 498 -4.65 -12.54 35.75
CA ARG A 498 -3.59 -11.64 35.27
C ARG A 498 -2.87 -10.91 36.40
N MET A 499 -3.60 -10.47 37.42
CA MET A 499 -3.03 -9.91 38.64
C MET A 499 -2.06 -10.84 39.37
N ALA A 500 -2.30 -12.14 39.30
CA ALA A 500 -1.48 -13.17 39.93
C ALA A 500 -0.35 -13.68 39.02
N ALA A 501 -0.30 -13.26 37.75
CA ALA A 501 0.75 -13.66 36.83
C ALA A 501 2.10 -13.09 37.27
N ALA A 502 3.17 -13.86 37.03
CA ALA A 502 4.54 -13.47 37.27
C ALA A 502 5.41 -13.89 36.09
N HIS A 503 6.54 -13.22 35.90
CA HIS A 503 7.56 -13.57 34.91
C HIS A 503 8.95 -13.45 35.53
N PRO A 504 9.98 -14.10 34.95
CA PRO A 504 11.36 -13.93 35.40
C PRO A 504 11.83 -12.48 35.16
N CYS A 505 12.65 -11.97 36.07
CA CYS A 505 13.30 -10.66 35.91
C CYS A 505 14.42 -10.72 34.88
N ASP A 506 14.62 -9.61 34.17
CA ASP A 506 15.77 -9.45 33.29
C ASP A 506 17.08 -9.39 34.08
N THR A 507 18.14 -9.97 33.54
CA THR A 507 19.50 -9.86 34.09
C THR A 507 20.31 -8.80 33.35
N PHE A 508 20.92 -7.88 34.10
CA PHE A 508 21.78 -6.81 33.59
C PHE A 508 23.25 -7.08 33.92
N ASN A 509 23.95 -7.70 32.97
CA ASN A 509 25.37 -8.00 33.11
C ASN A 509 26.18 -6.91 32.41
N ILE A 510 26.49 -5.84 33.15
CA ILE A 510 27.40 -4.79 32.68
C ILE A 510 28.74 -5.03 33.38
N ASP A 511 29.79 -5.30 32.60
CA ASP A 511 31.13 -5.49 33.14
C ASP A 511 31.72 -4.13 33.54
N HIS A 512 31.94 -3.23 32.58
CA HIS A 512 32.48 -1.90 32.81
C HIS A 512 31.91 -0.87 31.82
N LEU A 513 32.17 0.40 32.11
CA LEU A 513 32.01 1.49 31.16
C LEU A 513 33.38 1.86 30.57
N GLU A 514 33.48 1.89 29.25
CA GLU A 514 34.68 2.32 28.53
C GLU A 514 34.54 3.78 28.09
N LEU A 515 35.44 4.65 28.55
CA LEU A 515 35.53 6.03 28.12
C LEU A 515 36.54 6.12 26.97
N ARG A 516 36.09 6.68 25.85
CA ARG A 516 36.84 6.81 24.61
C ARG A 516 37.00 8.26 24.23
N ASP A 517 38.25 8.68 24.15
CA ASP A 517 38.69 9.94 23.54
C ASP A 517 40.00 9.71 22.78
N THR A 518 40.29 10.54 21.77
CA THR A 518 41.49 10.37 20.92
C THR A 518 42.71 11.12 21.42
N SER A 519 42.56 12.19 22.20
CA SER A 519 43.67 13.06 22.63
C SER A 519 43.95 13.01 24.12
N TRP A 520 42.97 12.66 24.97
CA TRP A 520 43.04 12.75 26.43
C TRP A 520 43.60 14.11 26.91
N SER A 521 43.38 15.15 26.13
CA SER A 521 43.91 16.49 26.35
C SER A 521 43.09 17.56 25.64
N GLY A 522 43.10 18.78 26.18
CA GLY A 522 42.35 19.90 25.63
C GLY A 522 42.82 21.26 26.11
N VAL A 523 41.99 22.28 25.90
CA VAL A 523 42.22 23.65 26.37
C VAL A 523 41.16 23.99 27.41
N SER A 524 41.54 24.65 28.51
CA SER A 524 40.65 24.79 29.68
C SER A 524 39.37 25.57 29.45
N CYS A 525 39.35 26.47 28.46
CA CYS A 525 38.19 27.29 28.09
C CYS A 525 37.33 26.64 26.98
N MET A 526 37.58 25.36 26.66
CA MET A 526 36.90 24.60 25.61
C MET A 526 36.27 23.33 26.15
N PRO A 527 35.07 22.94 25.68
CA PRO A 527 34.52 21.66 26.06
C PRO A 527 35.28 20.53 25.34
N GLY A 528 35.76 19.54 26.09
CA GLY A 528 36.06 18.21 25.60
C GLY A 528 34.76 17.40 25.42
N THR A 529 34.83 16.34 24.60
CA THR A 529 33.71 15.42 24.38
C THR A 529 34.18 14.00 24.66
N ILE A 530 33.57 13.32 25.61
CA ILE A 530 33.87 11.91 25.91
C ILE A 530 32.80 11.00 25.33
N THR A 531 33.20 9.91 24.69
CA THR A 531 32.28 8.83 24.32
C THR A 531 32.31 7.78 25.42
N VAL A 532 31.17 7.39 25.96
CA VAL A 532 31.04 6.27 26.91
C VAL A 532 30.43 5.10 26.18
N VAL A 533 31.04 3.92 26.31
CA VAL A 533 30.55 2.66 25.77
C VAL A 533 30.29 1.69 26.90
N ALA A 534 29.13 1.05 26.93
CA ALA A 534 28.80 0.02 27.89
C ALA A 534 29.25 -1.35 27.39
N CYS A 535 30.01 -2.09 28.21
CA CYS A 535 30.51 -3.41 27.85
C CYS A 535 29.82 -4.50 28.65
N GLN A 536 29.36 -5.52 27.93
CA GLN A 536 28.70 -6.66 28.53
C GLN A 536 29.71 -7.62 29.21
N ASP A 537 30.95 -7.61 28.75
CA ASP A 537 32.02 -8.47 29.26
C ASP A 537 33.33 -7.70 29.48
N ALA A 538 34.37 -8.43 29.90
CA ALA A 538 35.68 -7.87 30.22
C ALA A 538 36.51 -7.42 28.99
N SER A 539 35.96 -7.48 27.76
CA SER A 539 36.69 -7.11 26.54
C SER A 539 37.14 -5.64 26.55
N PHE A 540 38.38 -5.39 26.11
CA PHE A 540 38.94 -4.05 26.03
C PHE A 540 39.93 -3.96 24.84
N PRO A 541 39.67 -3.11 23.83
CA PRO A 541 38.48 -2.27 23.67
C PRO A 541 37.20 -3.14 23.58
N CYS A 542 36.08 -2.59 24.02
CA CYS A 542 34.76 -3.23 24.02
C CYS A 542 34.45 -3.83 22.65
N THR A 543 34.42 -5.16 22.56
CA THR A 543 33.97 -5.89 21.37
C THR A 543 32.55 -6.42 21.53
N ASN A 544 32.08 -6.57 22.77
CA ASN A 544 30.74 -7.05 23.10
C ASN A 544 29.93 -5.94 23.81
N PRO A 545 29.30 -5.04 23.03
CA PRO A 545 28.54 -3.93 23.58
C PRO A 545 27.29 -4.39 24.33
N TYR A 546 27.01 -3.77 25.46
CA TYR A 546 25.77 -3.97 26.23
C TYR A 546 24.65 -3.07 25.68
N THR A 547 23.48 -3.64 25.38
CA THR A 547 22.38 -2.93 24.69
C THR A 547 21.03 -2.96 25.42
N LYS A 548 20.95 -3.52 26.64
CA LYS A 548 19.68 -3.59 27.39
C LYS A 548 19.27 -2.25 28.05
N GLY A 549 20.00 -1.18 27.76
CA GLY A 549 19.79 0.15 28.29
C GLY A 549 20.42 0.37 29.68
N LEU A 550 20.93 1.58 29.92
CA LEU A 550 21.43 2.05 31.22
C LEU A 550 21.50 3.58 31.28
N ILE A 551 21.59 4.12 32.49
CA ILE A 551 21.97 5.52 32.73
C ILE A 551 23.40 5.52 33.26
N ALA A 552 24.33 6.17 32.56
CA ALA A 552 25.70 6.37 33.02
C ALA A 552 25.83 7.73 33.73
N THR A 553 26.54 7.76 34.86
CA THR A 553 26.87 8.96 35.63
C THR A 553 28.38 9.14 35.65
N LEU A 554 28.85 10.26 35.11
CA LEU A 554 30.26 10.60 35.03
C LEU A 554 30.78 11.21 36.34
N THR A 555 32.05 10.97 36.64
CA THR A 555 32.77 11.49 37.80
C THR A 555 34.11 12.08 37.39
N ALA A 556 34.64 13.03 38.16
CA ALA A 556 35.94 13.63 37.92
C ALA A 556 36.68 13.87 39.26
N THR A 557 37.98 13.61 39.31
CA THR A 557 38.83 13.81 40.50
C THR A 557 40.17 14.44 40.14
N GLY A 558 40.75 15.24 41.04
CA GLY A 558 42.10 15.82 40.90
C GLY A 558 42.16 17.21 40.24
N GLY A 559 41.11 17.63 39.53
CA GLY A 559 41.00 18.98 38.96
C GLY A 559 39.54 19.43 38.81
N GLN A 560 39.35 20.68 38.37
CA GLN A 560 38.01 21.26 38.20
C GLN A 560 37.38 20.77 36.89
N THR A 561 36.16 20.23 36.96
CA THR A 561 35.40 19.78 35.79
C THR A 561 33.97 20.30 35.82
N THR A 562 33.47 20.77 34.67
CA THR A 562 32.08 21.18 34.50
C THR A 562 31.45 20.39 33.36
N TRP A 563 30.47 19.54 33.66
CA TRP A 563 29.69 18.82 32.65
C TRP A 563 28.74 19.76 31.89
N VAL A 564 28.39 19.40 30.65
CA VAL A 564 27.45 20.17 29.82
C VAL A 564 26.20 19.32 29.53
N PRO A 565 25.00 19.82 29.88
CA PRO A 565 24.71 21.09 30.56
C PRO A 565 25.24 21.15 32.02
N PRO A 566 25.52 22.36 32.56
CA PRO A 566 26.09 22.53 33.90
C PRO A 566 25.30 21.78 34.97
N GLY A 567 26.01 20.98 35.77
CA GLY A 567 25.43 20.20 36.87
C GLY A 567 24.83 18.85 36.46
N ASP A 568 24.77 18.53 35.16
CA ASP A 568 24.28 17.23 34.68
C ASP A 568 25.45 16.35 34.22
N ALA A 569 25.85 15.42 35.09
CA ALA A 569 26.87 14.42 34.79
C ALA A 569 26.31 13.13 34.18
N THR A 570 25.00 13.07 33.92
CA THR A 570 24.33 11.84 33.50
C THR A 570 24.18 11.75 31.98
N MET A 571 24.09 10.53 31.46
CA MET A 571 23.73 10.25 30.08
C MET A 571 22.91 8.96 30.02
N VAL A 572 21.95 8.92 29.11
CA VAL A 572 21.12 7.74 28.89
C VAL A 572 21.62 6.99 27.67
N MET A 573 21.85 5.69 27.82
CA MET A 573 21.96 4.74 26.72
C MET A 573 20.65 3.96 26.70
N PRO A 574 19.68 4.31 25.82
CA PRO A 574 18.40 3.60 25.77
C PRO A 574 18.56 2.15 25.30
N TYR A 575 17.51 1.35 25.51
CA TYR A 575 17.43 0.00 24.97
C TYR A 575 17.74 -0.03 23.45
N GLY A 576 18.56 -0.99 23.03
CA GLY A 576 19.05 -1.11 21.65
C GLY A 576 20.33 -0.33 21.35
N THR A 577 20.82 0.50 22.27
CA THR A 577 22.06 1.29 22.11
C THR A 577 23.10 0.92 23.17
N SER A 578 24.39 1.16 22.87
CA SER A 578 25.50 0.81 23.76
C SER A 578 26.50 1.95 24.01
N SER A 579 26.26 3.13 23.44
CA SER A 579 27.15 4.27 23.60
C SER A 579 26.39 5.59 23.61
N ALA A 580 26.97 6.57 24.29
CA ALA A 580 26.50 7.95 24.36
C ALA A 580 27.70 8.90 24.52
N THR A 581 27.51 10.18 24.19
CA THR A 581 28.55 11.20 24.32
C THR A 581 28.16 12.27 25.33
N LYS A 582 29.16 12.87 25.99
CA LYS A 582 28.97 13.98 26.92
C LYS A 582 30.05 15.04 26.74
N ASN A 583 29.64 16.29 26.76
CA ASN A 583 30.55 17.43 26.71
C ASN A 583 30.92 17.88 28.13
N PHE A 584 32.16 18.34 28.32
CA PHE A 584 32.68 18.75 29.62
C PHE A 584 33.85 19.71 29.49
N TYR A 585 34.05 20.59 30.46
CA TYR A 585 35.22 21.45 30.55
C TYR A 585 36.15 20.97 31.67
N VAL A 586 37.46 21.07 31.48
CA VAL A 586 38.46 20.75 32.51
C VAL A 586 39.44 21.90 32.66
N GLY A 587 39.65 22.38 33.88
CA GLY A 587 40.58 23.48 34.17
C GLY A 587 42.03 23.13 33.86
N VAL A 588 42.91 24.13 33.77
CA VAL A 588 44.35 23.92 33.46
C VAL A 588 44.97 22.92 34.45
N GLY A 589 45.69 21.92 33.92
CA GLY A 589 46.24 20.80 34.68
C GLY A 589 45.57 19.47 34.29
N SER A 590 45.70 18.45 35.13
CA SER A 590 45.18 17.11 34.84
C SER A 590 44.01 16.73 35.76
N THR A 591 43.01 16.03 35.21
CA THR A 591 41.85 15.48 35.93
C THR A 591 41.63 14.03 35.50
N THR A 592 41.35 13.14 36.44
CA THR A 592 40.95 11.76 36.15
C THR A 592 39.43 11.67 36.01
N LEU A 593 38.97 11.19 34.86
CA LEU A 593 37.55 10.95 34.59
C LEU A 593 37.15 9.52 34.98
N GLY A 594 35.90 9.33 35.34
CA GLY A 594 35.31 8.02 35.65
C GLY A 594 33.82 7.98 35.33
N ALA A 595 33.22 6.80 35.41
CA ALA A 595 31.80 6.60 35.19
C ALA A 595 31.26 5.40 35.97
N SER A 596 30.01 5.52 36.40
CA SER A 596 29.19 4.45 36.99
C SER A 596 27.88 4.32 36.23
N SER A 597 27.19 3.18 36.31
CA SER A 597 25.89 2.99 35.66
C SER A 597 24.77 2.61 36.63
N SER A 598 23.53 2.82 36.17
CA SER A 598 22.32 2.20 36.68
C SER A 598 21.56 1.55 35.51
N PRO A 599 21.39 0.21 35.46
CA PRO A 599 21.88 -0.82 36.39
C PRO A 599 23.41 -0.79 36.60
N VAL A 600 23.88 -1.26 37.76
CA VAL A 600 25.27 -1.10 38.21
C VAL A 600 26.23 -1.98 37.41
N ASN A 601 27.36 -1.39 36.98
CA ASN A 601 28.48 -2.10 36.37
C ASN A 601 29.36 -2.78 37.43
N SER A 602 29.89 -3.95 37.09
CA SER A 602 30.61 -4.82 38.05
C SER A 602 32.06 -4.40 38.31
N ASN A 603 32.69 -3.75 37.33
CA ASN A 603 34.10 -3.38 37.33
C ASN A 603 34.29 -1.87 37.12
N PRO A 604 35.41 -1.29 37.58
CA PRO A 604 35.71 0.12 37.39
C PRO A 604 35.75 0.53 35.92
N THR A 605 35.58 1.83 35.70
CA THR A 605 35.72 2.46 34.39
C THR A 605 37.07 2.13 33.74
N ARG A 606 37.06 1.88 32.43
CA ARG A 606 38.27 1.72 31.62
C ARG A 606 38.34 2.81 30.56
N CYS A 607 39.55 3.12 30.11
CA CYS A 607 39.78 4.26 29.23
C CYS A 607 40.82 3.93 28.17
N ASN A 608 40.61 4.35 26.94
CA ASN A 608 41.57 4.17 25.84
C ASN A 608 42.80 5.13 25.90
N GLY A 609 43.06 5.72 27.06
CA GLY A 609 44.14 6.70 27.27
C GLY A 609 45.48 6.05 27.68
N ALA A 610 46.52 6.87 27.83
CA ALA A 610 47.85 6.40 28.23
C ALA A 610 47.79 5.60 29.55
N GLY A 611 48.20 4.33 29.47
CA GLY A 611 48.20 3.40 30.62
C GLY A 611 46.81 3.11 31.20
N ASN A 612 45.72 3.31 30.44
CA ASN A 612 44.33 3.15 30.88
C ASN A 612 43.89 4.08 32.03
N SER A 613 44.59 5.21 32.24
CA SER A 613 44.47 6.04 33.45
C SER A 613 43.31 7.05 33.48
N CYS A 614 42.49 7.11 32.42
CA CYS A 614 41.41 8.10 32.27
C CYS A 614 41.84 9.56 32.52
N LEU A 615 43.13 9.87 32.36
CA LEU A 615 43.70 11.15 32.74
C LEU A 615 43.55 12.16 31.60
N TRP A 616 42.68 13.15 31.78
CA TRP A 616 42.53 14.28 30.88
C TRP A 616 43.46 15.42 31.28
N THR A 617 44.23 15.99 30.35
CA THR A 617 45.11 17.14 30.63
C THR A 617 44.74 18.38 29.81
N SER A 618 44.41 19.48 30.48
CA SER A 618 44.10 20.76 29.83
C SER A 618 45.25 21.76 29.93
N THR A 619 45.51 22.49 28.84
CA THR A 619 46.45 23.62 28.79
C THR A 619 45.71 24.96 28.87
N ASN A 620 46.45 26.04 29.16
CA ASN A 620 45.91 27.40 29.21
C ASN A 620 45.67 28.02 27.82
N ALA A 621 46.31 27.49 26.77
CA ALA A 621 46.20 27.98 25.40
C ALA A 621 46.43 26.84 24.40
N GLY A 622 45.86 26.97 23.20
CA GLY A 622 45.98 25.98 22.14
C GLY A 622 45.45 26.48 20.80
N LEU A 623 45.54 25.63 19.78
CA LEU A 623 44.89 25.85 18.48
C LEU A 623 43.55 25.12 18.45
N LEU A 624 42.54 25.80 17.94
CA LEU A 624 41.25 25.22 17.64
C LEU A 624 41.18 24.93 16.16
N ILE A 625 40.89 23.68 15.86
CA ILE A 625 40.52 23.30 14.51
C ILE A 625 39.02 23.48 14.41
N LYS A 626 38.61 24.60 13.83
CA LYS A 626 37.23 24.91 13.45
C LYS A 626 37.03 24.46 12.00
N PRO A 627 36.61 23.22 11.74
CA PRO A 627 36.24 22.83 10.39
C PRO A 627 35.21 23.84 9.85
N ALA A 628 35.39 24.38 8.64
CA ALA A 628 34.36 25.25 8.09
C ALA A 628 33.07 24.45 7.94
N VAL A 629 31.96 25.10 8.24
CA VAL A 629 30.63 24.58 7.97
C VAL A 629 30.45 24.56 6.46
N VAL A 630 30.50 23.39 5.86
CA VAL A 630 29.89 23.15 4.55
C VAL A 630 28.64 22.34 4.83
N ASP A 631 27.49 22.98 4.66
CA ASP A 631 26.15 22.37 4.62
C ASP A 631 25.72 21.50 5.81
N GLY A 632 25.41 22.15 6.94
CA GLY A 632 24.41 21.64 7.90
C GLY A 632 24.74 20.39 8.74
N GLY A 633 25.90 19.76 8.59
CA GLY A 633 26.34 18.61 9.40
C GLY A 633 27.50 18.96 10.35
N GLY A 634 27.57 18.32 11.51
CA GLY A 634 28.48 18.65 12.62
C GLY A 634 29.96 18.82 12.27
N ALA A 635 30.69 19.49 13.16
CA ALA A 635 32.12 19.81 13.02
C ALA A 635 32.95 18.62 12.48
N GLY A 636 33.61 18.81 11.34
CA GLY A 636 34.68 17.93 10.85
C GLY A 636 34.36 17.12 9.61
N ILE A 637 33.32 17.45 8.82
CA ILE A 637 32.99 16.73 7.59
C ILE A 637 33.41 17.58 6.38
N ILE A 638 34.09 16.95 5.42
CA ILE A 638 34.44 17.56 4.12
C ILE A 638 34.06 16.61 2.98
N THR A 639 33.78 17.16 1.80
CA THR A 639 33.53 16.38 0.60
C THR A 639 34.85 16.00 -0.08
N GLY A 640 35.02 14.73 -0.43
CA GLY A 640 36.19 14.24 -1.16
C GLY A 640 36.36 14.98 -2.49
N GLY A 641 37.57 15.43 -2.77
CA GLY A 641 37.90 16.24 -3.94
C GLY A 641 37.60 17.74 -3.83
N GLN A 642 36.74 18.17 -2.89
CA GLN A 642 36.32 19.57 -2.75
C GLN A 642 37.30 20.36 -1.85
N PRO A 643 37.92 21.44 -2.36
CA PRO A 643 38.61 22.42 -1.53
C PRO A 643 37.71 22.96 -0.41
N THR A 644 38.11 22.74 0.84
CA THR A 644 37.34 23.16 2.01
C THR A 644 38.22 23.97 2.94
N GLY A 645 37.74 25.14 3.37
CA GLY A 645 38.42 25.93 4.39
C GLY A 645 38.31 25.27 5.76
N ILE A 646 39.37 25.28 6.55
CA ILE A 646 39.39 24.86 7.95
C ILE A 646 39.94 26.04 8.73
N GLY A 647 39.12 26.63 9.58
CA GLY A 647 39.55 27.67 10.50
C GLY A 647 40.50 27.08 11.53
N VAL A 648 41.68 27.68 11.67
CA VAL A 648 42.62 27.40 12.75
C VAL A 648 42.67 28.64 13.63
N GLN A 649 42.07 28.57 14.81
CA GLN A 649 42.00 29.69 15.75
C GLN A 649 42.96 29.48 16.91
N ALA A 650 43.85 30.44 17.17
CA ALA A 650 44.67 30.45 18.36
C ALA A 650 43.92 31.09 19.53
N VAL A 651 43.75 30.34 20.62
CA VAL A 651 43.01 30.80 21.80
C VAL A 651 43.77 30.62 23.10
N LYS A 652 43.40 31.43 24.10
CA LYS A 652 43.85 31.28 25.48
C LYS A 652 42.69 31.49 26.47
N SER A 653 42.78 30.85 27.63
CA SER A 653 41.87 31.06 28.75
C SER A 653 42.10 32.43 29.37
N VAL A 654 41.02 33.12 29.74
CA VAL A 654 41.05 34.45 30.42
C VAL A 654 40.94 34.35 31.93
N ALA A 655 40.63 33.17 32.48
CA ALA A 655 40.39 32.97 33.90
C ALA A 655 40.69 31.53 34.35
N ALA A 656 40.66 31.34 35.67
CA ALA A 656 41.03 30.09 36.35
C ALA A 656 39.91 29.04 36.36
N VAL A 657 38.67 29.40 36.03
CA VAL A 657 37.51 28.49 36.07
C VAL A 657 37.25 27.90 34.67
N PRO A 658 36.92 26.61 34.53
CA PRO A 658 36.80 25.93 33.22
C PRO A 658 35.66 26.43 32.31
N VAL A 659 34.81 27.38 32.75
CA VAL A 659 33.62 27.81 32.01
C VAL A 659 33.76 29.18 31.35
N ASP A 660 34.91 29.85 31.48
CA ASP A 660 35.13 31.18 30.93
C ASP A 660 35.41 31.15 29.43
N ALA A 661 34.96 32.18 28.71
CA ALA A 661 35.12 32.29 27.27
C ALA A 661 36.60 32.38 26.87
N CYS A 662 37.03 31.59 25.89
CA CYS A 662 38.36 31.75 25.30
C CYS A 662 38.51 33.13 24.63
N GLU A 663 39.66 33.78 24.80
CA GLU A 663 40.03 34.96 24.02
C GLU A 663 41.05 34.63 22.91
N ALA A 664 41.08 35.49 21.89
CA ALA A 664 42.01 35.40 20.77
C ALA A 664 43.45 35.72 21.19
N VAL A 665 44.41 34.92 20.72
CA VAL A 665 45.84 35.22 20.89
C VAL A 665 46.25 36.37 19.95
N LYS A 666 46.66 37.51 20.50
CA LYS A 666 47.02 38.71 19.73
C LYS A 666 48.41 38.61 19.10
N GLY A 667 48.63 39.32 17.99
CA GLY A 667 49.97 39.57 17.42
C GLY A 667 50.52 38.48 16.49
N LEU A 668 49.67 37.63 15.91
CA LEU A 668 50.06 36.53 15.00
C LEU A 668 50.37 36.95 13.55
N GLY A 669 50.73 38.22 13.32
CA GLY A 669 51.06 38.72 11.98
C GLY A 669 52.27 38.00 11.39
N GLY A 670 52.09 37.32 10.25
CA GLY A 670 53.16 36.60 9.55
C GLY A 670 53.49 35.21 10.12
N ALA A 671 52.71 34.69 11.08
CA ALA A 671 52.92 33.34 11.62
C ALA A 671 52.60 32.24 10.58
N GLY A 672 53.42 31.19 10.55
CA GLY A 672 53.15 29.95 9.81
C GLY A 672 52.57 28.85 10.71
N LEU A 673 52.22 27.72 10.08
CA LEU A 673 51.80 26.51 10.77
C LEU A 673 52.63 25.31 10.32
N LYS A 674 52.95 24.44 11.28
CA LYS A 674 53.37 23.05 11.06
C LYS A 674 52.11 22.20 11.01
N VAL A 675 51.75 21.69 9.84
CA VAL A 675 50.52 20.92 9.63
C VAL A 675 50.87 19.51 9.19
N TRP A 676 50.22 18.51 9.80
CA TRP A 676 50.33 17.10 9.43
C TRP A 676 48.96 16.42 9.52
N ALA A 677 48.83 15.30 8.81
CA ALA A 677 47.59 14.53 8.76
C ALA A 677 47.87 13.05 9.02
N THR A 678 47.16 12.47 9.99
CA THR A 678 47.33 11.05 10.33
C THR A 678 46.04 10.27 10.01
N PRO A 679 46.08 9.28 9.12
CA PRO A 679 44.91 8.46 8.79
C PRO A 679 44.44 7.65 10.01
N THR A 680 43.12 7.47 10.13
CA THR A 680 42.50 6.65 11.18
C THR A 680 41.58 5.58 10.60
N ILE A 681 40.80 5.91 9.56
CA ILE A 681 39.94 4.98 8.84
C ILE A 681 40.02 5.28 7.34
N PRO A 682 40.61 4.40 6.50
CA PRO A 682 41.44 3.25 6.88
C PRO A 682 42.69 3.67 7.67
N ALA A 683 43.38 2.71 8.30
CA ALA A 683 44.63 2.96 9.03
C ALA A 683 45.75 3.55 8.16
N SER A 684 45.62 3.42 6.83
CA SER A 684 46.47 4.08 5.83
C SER A 684 45.66 4.28 4.56
N PHE A 685 45.76 5.45 3.94
CA PHE A 685 45.18 5.69 2.60
C PHE A 685 46.00 4.98 1.52
N PRO A 686 45.36 4.45 0.45
CA PRO A 686 46.03 3.89 -0.71
C PRO A 686 47.01 4.87 -1.34
N ALA A 687 48.03 4.33 -2.02
CA ALA A 687 48.91 5.14 -2.86
C ALA A 687 48.12 5.85 -3.97
N THR A 688 48.68 6.94 -4.48
CA THR A 688 48.04 7.72 -5.54
C THR A 688 47.84 6.87 -6.80
N SER A 689 46.68 6.98 -7.43
CA SER A 689 46.32 6.35 -8.70
C SER A 689 45.53 7.31 -9.60
N THR A 690 45.19 6.91 -10.82
CA THR A 690 44.41 7.73 -11.75
C THR A 690 42.98 7.21 -11.86
N SER A 691 41.99 8.09 -11.69
CA SER A 691 40.58 7.80 -11.91
C SER A 691 39.93 8.97 -12.65
N ASN A 692 39.27 8.69 -13.78
CA ASN A 692 38.64 9.68 -14.68
C ASN A 692 39.50 10.93 -14.93
N GLY A 693 40.80 10.72 -15.18
CA GLY A 693 41.75 11.78 -15.48
C GLY A 693 42.28 12.56 -14.27
N ALA A 694 41.81 12.27 -13.05
CA ALA A 694 42.28 12.89 -11.82
C ALA A 694 43.21 11.95 -11.02
N THR A 695 44.19 12.52 -10.31
CA THR A 695 44.99 11.80 -9.31
C THR A 695 44.17 11.64 -8.03
N VAL A 696 43.91 10.39 -7.63
CA VAL A 696 43.12 10.01 -6.45
C VAL A 696 43.95 9.18 -5.47
N GLY A 697 43.51 9.07 -4.22
CA GLY A 697 44.27 8.45 -3.13
C GLY A 697 45.35 9.37 -2.56
N GLY A 698 46.24 8.80 -1.75
CA GLY A 698 47.31 9.54 -1.07
C GLY A 698 46.86 10.28 0.19
N ALA A 699 47.77 11.07 0.76
CA ALA A 699 47.49 11.84 1.97
C ALA A 699 46.55 13.05 1.68
N PRO A 700 45.87 13.60 2.69
CA PRO A 700 45.20 14.89 2.58
C PRO A 700 46.17 15.99 2.16
N GLN A 701 45.70 16.93 1.36
CA GLN A 701 46.48 18.05 0.82
C GLN A 701 46.06 19.36 1.49
N ILE A 702 47.01 20.28 1.65
CA ILE A 702 46.83 21.56 2.33
C ILE A 702 47.30 22.74 1.47
N SER A 703 46.67 23.90 1.64
CA SER A 703 47.02 25.16 0.99
C SER A 703 46.64 26.37 1.87
N ASN A 704 47.23 27.52 1.61
CA ASN A 704 46.92 28.78 2.30
C ASN A 704 45.82 29.60 1.60
N ALA A 705 45.38 29.17 0.41
CA ALA A 705 44.32 29.82 -0.36
C ALA A 705 43.46 28.78 -1.11
N SER A 706 42.17 29.08 -1.33
CA SER A 706 41.23 28.15 -1.99
C SER A 706 41.71 27.70 -3.38
N GLY A 707 42.19 28.64 -4.20
CA GLY A 707 42.74 28.38 -5.53
C GLY A 707 44.28 28.27 -5.55
N GLY A 708 44.91 28.05 -4.40
CA GLY A 708 46.36 27.90 -4.30
C GLY A 708 46.85 26.51 -4.71
N THR A 709 48.17 26.33 -4.71
CA THR A 709 48.79 25.01 -4.90
C THR A 709 48.54 24.15 -3.65
N TYR A 710 48.04 22.93 -3.84
CA TYR A 710 47.81 21.96 -2.76
C TYR A 710 48.98 21.00 -2.64
N ALA A 711 49.61 20.97 -1.48
CA ALA A 711 50.71 20.05 -1.17
C ALA A 711 50.24 18.95 -0.21
N TYR A 712 50.75 17.73 -0.36
CA TYR A 712 50.44 16.63 0.56
C TYR A 712 50.92 16.93 1.98
N ALA A 713 50.05 16.78 2.97
CA ALA A 713 50.42 16.88 4.37
C ALA A 713 51.27 15.66 4.77
N PRO A 714 52.39 15.86 5.49
CA PRO A 714 53.16 14.75 6.04
C PRO A 714 52.34 13.98 7.09
N ALA A 715 52.74 12.72 7.36
CA ALA A 715 52.07 11.88 8.36
C ALA A 715 52.45 12.24 9.81
N VAL A 716 53.55 12.96 9.99
CA VAL A 716 54.11 13.39 11.28
C VAL A 716 54.42 14.87 11.26
N GLN A 717 54.56 15.47 12.45
CA GLN A 717 54.87 16.89 12.59
C GLN A 717 56.14 17.28 11.80
N PRO A 718 56.08 18.27 10.90
CA PRO A 718 57.25 18.77 10.20
C PRO A 718 58.18 19.57 11.13
N GLY A 719 59.48 19.58 10.81
CA GLY A 719 60.49 20.32 11.58
C GLY A 719 60.37 21.85 11.46
N VAL A 720 59.83 22.34 10.34
CA VAL A 720 59.60 23.75 10.01
C VAL A 720 58.17 23.95 9.50
N ASP A 721 57.72 25.21 9.45
CA ASP A 721 56.40 25.56 8.94
C ASP A 721 56.29 25.16 7.46
N ASN A 722 55.40 24.21 7.16
CA ASN A 722 55.07 23.77 5.81
C ASN A 722 53.85 24.50 5.23
N LEU A 723 53.26 25.41 6.00
CA LEU A 723 52.21 26.31 5.57
C LEU A 723 52.50 27.74 6.04
N THR A 724 52.83 28.63 5.11
CA THR A 724 53.22 30.03 5.38
C THR A 724 52.30 31.02 4.64
N GLY A 725 52.41 32.30 4.96
CA GLY A 725 51.57 33.34 4.35
C GLY A 725 50.11 33.33 4.81
N LEU A 726 49.84 32.77 6.00
CA LEU A 726 48.52 32.78 6.62
C LEU A 726 48.20 34.18 7.16
N VAL A 727 46.93 34.58 7.04
CA VAL A 727 46.41 35.82 7.61
C VAL A 727 45.52 35.46 8.79
N PHE A 728 45.98 35.79 10.00
CA PHE A 728 45.18 35.68 11.21
C PHE A 728 44.32 36.94 11.38
N ASP A 729 43.01 36.76 11.49
CA ASP A 729 42.07 37.86 11.70
C ASP A 729 42.11 38.41 13.14
N ALA A 730 41.26 39.39 13.45
CA ALA A 730 41.16 39.97 14.79
C ALA A 730 40.75 38.97 15.88
N SER A 731 40.16 37.82 15.49
CA SER A 731 39.83 36.71 16.36
C SER A 731 40.94 35.65 16.43
N ALA A 732 42.12 35.95 15.88
CA ALA A 732 43.25 35.02 15.75
C ALA A 732 42.88 33.73 15.01
N THR A 733 42.01 33.83 14.00
CA THR A 733 41.64 32.72 13.10
C THR A 733 42.32 32.90 11.75
N ALA A 734 42.97 31.85 11.26
CA ALA A 734 43.44 31.73 9.88
C ALA A 734 42.73 30.57 9.18
N THR A 735 42.44 30.69 7.89
CA THR A 735 41.84 29.60 7.11
C THR A 735 42.93 28.77 6.44
N VAL A 736 42.99 27.48 6.78
CA VAL A 736 43.78 26.47 6.08
C VAL A 736 42.88 25.76 5.09
N TRP A 737 43.20 25.80 3.81
CA TRP A 737 42.42 25.09 2.80
C TRP A 737 42.89 23.65 2.69
N VAL A 738 41.96 22.70 2.80
CA VAL A 738 42.24 21.26 2.70
C VAL A 738 41.54 20.67 1.48
N LYS A 739 42.18 19.71 0.83
CA LYS A 739 41.59 18.90 -0.23
C LYS A 739 42.07 17.46 -0.05
N HIS A 740 41.15 16.50 -0.08
CA HIS A 740 41.50 15.08 0.00
C HIS A 740 40.86 14.34 -1.16
N MET A 741 41.68 13.80 -2.06
CA MET A 741 41.23 13.07 -3.26
C MET A 741 40.91 11.60 -2.95
N ASP A 742 40.31 11.36 -1.80
CA ASP A 742 39.86 10.06 -1.31
C ASP A 742 38.81 10.27 -0.21
N THR A 743 38.32 9.21 0.43
CA THR A 743 37.37 9.24 1.54
C THR A 743 37.92 8.52 2.76
N GLY A 744 37.37 8.81 3.94
CA GLY A 744 37.83 8.22 5.19
C GLY A 744 37.95 9.23 6.31
N GLN A 745 38.45 8.78 7.46
CA GLN A 745 38.65 9.59 8.65
C GLN A 745 40.15 9.77 8.93
N TRP A 746 40.55 10.98 9.24
CA TRP A 746 41.94 11.33 9.55
C TRP A 746 41.98 12.47 10.57
N THR A 747 43.10 12.58 11.27
CA THR A 747 43.34 13.66 12.24
C THR A 747 44.13 14.77 11.57
N PHE A 748 43.53 15.95 11.43
CA PHE A 748 44.22 17.18 11.07
C PHE A 748 44.92 17.71 12.32
N SER A 749 46.23 17.90 12.26
CA SER A 749 46.99 18.44 13.39
C SER A 749 47.81 19.63 12.95
N ALA A 750 47.86 20.65 13.81
CA ALA A 750 48.61 21.86 13.58
C ALA A 750 49.40 22.25 14.83
N ARG A 751 50.56 22.84 14.61
CA ARG A 751 51.36 23.50 15.63
C ARG A 751 51.77 24.88 15.14
N LEU A 752 51.57 25.87 16.01
CA LEU A 752 52.03 27.25 15.83
C LEU A 752 53.15 27.49 16.84
N ASP A 753 54.35 27.74 16.32
CA ASP A 753 55.49 28.20 17.11
C ASP A 753 55.72 29.68 16.79
N ALA A 754 55.49 30.57 17.75
CA ALA A 754 55.77 31.99 17.60
C ALA A 754 56.86 32.41 18.58
N ALA A 755 57.91 33.07 18.06
CA ALA A 755 58.94 33.67 18.89
C ALA A 755 58.32 34.73 19.84
N ALA A 756 58.94 34.92 21.00
CA ALA A 756 58.52 35.97 21.92
C ALA A 756 58.57 37.34 21.22
N SER A 757 57.54 38.15 21.44
CA SER A 757 57.48 39.55 21.01
C SER A 757 57.27 40.47 22.21
N SER A 758 57.27 41.79 21.99
CA SER A 758 56.88 42.76 23.02
C SER A 758 55.42 42.65 23.47
N SER A 759 54.61 41.85 22.76
CA SER A 759 53.17 41.70 23.00
C SER A 759 52.75 40.31 23.49
N PHE A 760 53.63 39.30 23.49
CA PHE A 760 53.36 37.95 24.02
C PHE A 760 54.67 37.15 24.25
N PRO A 761 54.72 36.25 25.25
CA PRO A 761 55.83 35.32 25.45
C PRO A 761 55.91 34.30 24.31
N ALA A 762 57.03 33.60 24.15
CA ALA A 762 57.15 32.55 23.13
C ALA A 762 55.96 31.56 23.24
N LEU A 763 55.30 31.32 22.12
CA LEU A 763 54.10 30.49 22.04
C LEU A 763 54.46 29.16 21.39
N SER A 764 53.96 28.07 21.97
CA SER A 764 53.89 26.77 21.29
C SER A 764 52.49 26.22 21.49
N LEU A 765 51.65 26.46 20.48
CA LEU A 765 50.24 26.09 20.51
C LEU A 765 50.05 24.86 19.64
N ASN A 766 49.45 23.83 20.20
CA ASN A 766 49.06 22.63 19.46
C ASN A 766 47.55 22.56 19.37
N GLY A 767 47.06 21.97 18.30
CA GLY A 767 45.66 21.63 18.14
C GLY A 767 45.49 20.53 17.12
N SER A 768 44.50 19.68 17.35
CA SER A 768 44.11 18.64 16.41
C SER A 768 42.59 18.60 16.30
N GLY A 769 42.11 18.08 15.18
CA GLY A 769 40.70 17.88 14.90
C GLY A 769 40.52 16.66 14.00
N VAL A 770 39.44 15.93 14.22
CA VAL A 770 39.07 14.80 13.35
C VAL A 770 38.35 15.33 12.13
N ILE A 771 38.82 14.94 10.95
CA ILE A 771 38.19 15.21 9.67
C ILE A 771 37.70 13.91 9.05
N LYS A 772 36.44 13.89 8.64
CA LYS A 772 35.78 12.84 7.87
C LYS A 772 35.60 13.35 6.45
N THR A 773 36.29 12.72 5.51
CA THR A 773 36.09 12.95 4.09
C THR A 773 35.05 11.96 3.57
N VAL A 774 33.89 12.47 3.16
CA VAL A 774 32.78 11.68 2.60
C VAL A 774 32.74 11.87 1.08
N PRO A 775 32.24 10.88 0.31
CA PRO A 775 32.06 11.09 -1.13
C PRO A 775 31.04 12.19 -1.40
N VAL A 776 31.11 12.83 -2.57
CA VAL A 776 30.08 13.81 -2.99
C VAL A 776 28.72 13.13 -3.21
N GLY A 777 28.75 11.85 -3.55
CA GLY A 777 27.59 11.00 -3.73
C GLY A 777 27.97 9.67 -4.37
N TYR A 778 26.96 8.94 -4.85
CA TYR A 778 27.16 7.77 -5.69
C TYR A 778 26.88 8.07 -7.15
N GLY A 779 27.77 7.61 -8.03
CA GLY A 779 27.52 7.49 -9.45
C GLY A 779 27.06 6.08 -9.80
N VAL A 780 26.00 5.95 -10.60
CA VAL A 780 25.59 4.67 -11.18
C VAL A 780 25.88 4.73 -12.67
N THR A 781 26.91 3.99 -13.09
CA THR A 781 27.30 3.90 -14.49
C THR A 781 26.51 2.79 -15.18
N VAL A 782 25.95 3.11 -16.34
CA VAL A 782 25.44 2.16 -17.32
C VAL A 782 26.15 2.40 -18.66
N LEU A 783 26.00 1.49 -19.62
CA LEU A 783 26.57 1.71 -20.94
C LEU A 783 25.90 2.93 -21.61
N PRO A 784 26.64 3.77 -22.36
CA PRO A 784 26.08 4.96 -23.01
C PRO A 784 24.85 4.71 -23.89
N ALA A 785 24.73 3.52 -24.48
CA ALA A 785 23.57 3.11 -25.28
C ALA A 785 22.24 3.03 -24.50
N TRP A 786 22.30 3.02 -23.16
CA TRP A 786 21.13 3.02 -22.28
C TRP A 786 20.72 4.42 -21.82
N LEU A 787 21.57 5.43 -22.03
CA LEU A 787 21.30 6.79 -21.55
C LEU A 787 20.26 7.48 -22.42
N ALA A 788 19.45 8.33 -21.77
CA ALA A 788 18.51 9.20 -22.46
C ALA A 788 19.25 10.25 -23.32
N SER A 789 18.55 10.84 -24.29
CA SER A 789 19.12 11.93 -25.09
C SER A 789 19.43 13.15 -24.21
N GLY A 790 20.35 14.01 -24.66
CA GLY A 790 20.66 15.26 -23.93
C GLY A 790 19.44 16.16 -23.70
N ALA A 791 18.44 16.12 -24.59
CA ALA A 791 17.18 16.84 -24.41
C ALA A 791 16.37 16.28 -23.24
N THR A 792 16.27 14.95 -23.13
CA THR A 792 15.61 14.28 -22.01
C THR A 792 16.37 14.47 -20.71
N GLN A 793 17.71 14.41 -20.72
CA GLN A 793 18.52 14.71 -19.54
C GLN A 793 18.20 16.11 -18.99
N ALA A 794 18.12 17.11 -19.88
CA ALA A 794 17.79 18.49 -19.49
C ALA A 794 16.34 18.63 -18.99
N ALA A 795 15.37 18.03 -19.70
CA ALA A 795 13.96 18.13 -19.35
C ALA A 795 13.61 17.41 -18.02
N CYS A 796 14.33 16.33 -17.71
CA CYS A 796 14.16 15.53 -16.50
C CYS A 796 15.15 15.93 -15.37
N SER A 797 15.84 17.06 -15.50
CA SER A 797 16.82 17.53 -14.51
C SER A 797 16.18 17.86 -13.15
N SER A 798 14.93 18.33 -13.16
CA SER A 798 14.14 18.65 -11.96
C SER A 798 13.26 17.47 -11.47
N GLY A 799 13.42 16.29 -12.07
CA GLY A 799 12.60 15.11 -11.81
C GLY A 799 11.42 14.96 -12.78
N PRO A 800 10.40 14.16 -12.40
CA PRO A 800 9.24 13.90 -13.25
C PRO A 800 8.41 15.14 -13.53
N GLY A 801 7.94 15.29 -14.77
CA GLY A 801 7.12 16.43 -15.16
C GLY A 801 6.72 16.39 -16.63
N VAL A 802 5.76 17.22 -17.02
CA VAL A 802 5.22 17.27 -18.39
C VAL A 802 6.29 17.45 -19.47
N ALA A 803 7.35 18.22 -19.19
CA ALA A 803 8.46 18.41 -20.12
C ALA A 803 9.34 17.16 -20.25
N CYS A 804 9.60 16.48 -19.13
CA CYS A 804 10.32 15.21 -19.10
C CYS A 804 9.52 14.11 -19.83
N ASP A 805 8.22 14.02 -19.60
CA ASP A 805 7.32 13.07 -20.26
C ASP A 805 7.32 13.26 -21.79
N ALA A 806 7.24 14.52 -22.26
CA ALA A 806 7.25 14.84 -23.68
C ALA A 806 8.60 14.53 -24.33
N ALA A 807 9.72 14.90 -23.69
CA ALA A 807 11.06 14.63 -24.20
C ALA A 807 11.36 13.12 -24.24
N ALA A 808 11.11 12.42 -23.13
CA ALA A 808 11.31 10.98 -23.03
C ALA A 808 10.38 10.18 -23.97
N GLY A 809 9.16 10.68 -24.24
CA GLY A 809 8.23 10.04 -25.17
C GLY A 809 8.72 10.04 -26.62
N VAL A 810 9.41 11.10 -27.05
CA VAL A 810 9.95 11.23 -28.42
C VAL A 810 11.39 10.73 -28.58
N ASP A 811 12.07 10.37 -27.47
CA ASP A 811 13.39 9.76 -27.52
C ASP A 811 13.40 8.42 -28.27
N PRO A 812 14.48 8.06 -28.99
CA PRO A 812 14.62 6.73 -29.57
C PRO A 812 14.55 5.61 -28.53
N ARG A 813 13.95 4.47 -28.88
CA ARG A 813 14.01 3.25 -28.03
C ARG A 813 15.47 2.90 -27.69
N VAL A 814 15.77 2.80 -26.40
CA VAL A 814 17.05 2.26 -25.92
C VAL A 814 16.96 0.76 -25.64
N ALA A 815 15.84 0.32 -25.07
CA ALA A 815 15.58 -1.07 -24.69
C ALA A 815 14.08 -1.31 -24.49
N ALA A 816 13.67 -2.56 -24.29
CA ALA A 816 12.33 -2.91 -23.85
C ALA A 816 12.30 -3.23 -22.36
N ALA A 817 11.12 -3.10 -21.74
CA ALA A 817 10.93 -3.43 -20.33
C ALA A 817 11.36 -4.89 -20.04
N GLY A 818 12.13 -5.06 -18.96
CA GLY A 818 12.73 -6.34 -18.57
C GLY A 818 14.01 -6.72 -19.31
N ASP A 819 14.46 -5.95 -20.30
CA ASP A 819 15.78 -6.17 -20.91
C ASP A 819 16.89 -5.91 -19.87
N THR A 820 17.93 -6.75 -19.91
CA THR A 820 19.03 -6.67 -18.97
C THR A 820 20.16 -5.78 -19.48
N PHE A 821 20.76 -4.99 -18.58
CA PHE A 821 21.93 -4.16 -18.82
C PHE A 821 23.01 -4.35 -17.76
N SER A 822 24.24 -3.97 -18.10
CA SER A 822 25.34 -3.93 -17.14
C SER A 822 25.28 -2.60 -16.39
N SER A 823 25.35 -2.68 -15.06
CA SER A 823 25.41 -1.53 -14.16
C SER A 823 26.58 -1.65 -13.20
N ARG A 824 27.10 -0.51 -12.76
CA ARG A 824 28.17 -0.42 -11.76
C ARG A 824 27.93 0.81 -10.88
N VAL A 825 28.21 0.68 -9.58
CA VAL A 825 28.07 1.78 -8.63
C VAL A 825 29.45 2.20 -8.13
N ALA A 826 29.70 3.50 -8.03
CA ALA A 826 30.94 4.05 -7.50
C ALA A 826 30.68 5.19 -6.52
N ALA A 827 31.53 5.32 -5.49
CA ALA A 827 31.58 6.46 -4.61
C ALA A 827 32.38 7.58 -5.30
N ALA A 828 31.69 8.66 -5.66
CA ALA A 828 32.23 9.74 -6.47
C ALA A 828 32.95 10.78 -5.59
N LEU A 829 34.00 11.35 -6.16
CA LEU A 829 34.69 12.55 -5.66
C LEU A 829 34.19 13.78 -6.41
N TRP A 830 34.20 14.91 -5.72
CA TRP A 830 33.82 16.20 -6.28
C TRP A 830 34.80 16.67 -7.36
N THR A 831 34.24 17.17 -8.47
CA THR A 831 34.99 17.79 -9.59
C THR A 831 34.58 19.25 -9.82
N GLY A 832 33.34 19.61 -9.47
CA GLY A 832 32.77 20.94 -9.65
C GLY A 832 31.41 21.09 -8.93
N ALA A 833 30.95 22.34 -8.76
CA ALA A 833 29.63 22.61 -8.20
C ALA A 833 28.52 22.44 -9.24
N GLY A 834 27.35 21.94 -8.84
CA GLY A 834 26.18 21.81 -9.72
C GLY A 834 26.23 20.64 -10.69
N ASP A 835 27.13 19.68 -10.46
CA ASP A 835 27.20 18.45 -11.24
C ASP A 835 25.94 17.58 -11.01
N ALA A 836 25.30 17.19 -12.11
CA ALA A 836 24.05 16.44 -12.14
C ALA A 836 24.25 14.94 -12.45
N ASP A 837 25.50 14.52 -12.70
CA ASP A 837 25.85 13.15 -13.02
C ASP A 837 27.17 12.76 -12.33
N PHE A 838 27.10 12.00 -11.24
CA PHE A 838 28.30 11.54 -10.55
C PHE A 838 28.92 10.29 -11.17
N SER A 839 28.36 9.74 -12.26
CA SER A 839 28.86 8.52 -12.89
C SER A 839 30.14 8.72 -13.70
N ASP A 840 30.47 9.97 -14.04
CA ASP A 840 31.72 10.36 -14.72
C ASP A 840 32.77 10.97 -13.77
N ASN A 841 32.47 11.05 -12.47
CA ASN A 841 33.39 11.57 -11.47
C ASN A 841 34.49 10.58 -11.06
N PRO A 842 35.68 11.06 -10.65
CA PRO A 842 36.73 10.22 -10.09
C PRO A 842 36.23 9.41 -8.88
N VAL A 843 36.73 8.19 -8.73
CA VAL A 843 36.30 7.24 -7.71
C VAL A 843 37.18 7.35 -6.47
N ALA A 844 36.57 7.33 -5.28
CA ALA A 844 37.27 7.36 -3.98
C ALA A 844 37.86 5.99 -3.60
N PRO A 845 39.18 5.76 -3.70
CA PRO A 845 39.76 4.41 -3.55
C PRO A 845 39.64 3.77 -2.17
N SER A 846 39.48 4.54 -1.10
CA SER A 846 39.34 4.03 0.27
C SER A 846 37.90 3.69 0.66
N TYR A 847 36.91 4.05 -0.16
CA TYR A 847 35.52 3.81 0.19
C TYR A 847 35.19 2.31 0.18
N SER A 848 34.56 1.83 1.25
CA SER A 848 33.97 0.49 1.31
C SER A 848 32.63 0.53 2.06
N GLY A 849 31.63 -0.17 1.55
CA GLY A 849 30.32 -0.26 2.17
C GLY A 849 29.23 -0.79 1.25
N ASN A 850 28.10 -1.14 1.85
CA ASN A 850 26.90 -1.54 1.14
C ASN A 850 26.08 -0.31 0.72
N VAL A 851 25.46 -0.40 -0.46
CA VAL A 851 24.53 0.61 -0.97
C VAL A 851 23.23 -0.06 -1.39
N THR A 852 22.11 0.57 -1.11
CA THR A 852 20.78 0.16 -1.57
C THR A 852 20.47 0.82 -2.90
N LEU A 853 19.81 0.09 -3.81
CA LEU A 853 19.43 0.56 -5.13
C LEU A 853 17.90 0.57 -5.27
N ALA A 854 17.37 1.67 -5.81
CA ALA A 854 15.97 1.83 -6.11
C ALA A 854 15.79 2.46 -7.49
N ALA A 855 14.75 2.04 -8.23
CA ALA A 855 14.34 2.78 -9.43
C ALA A 855 13.65 4.08 -8.99
N VAL A 856 13.93 5.17 -9.72
CA VAL A 856 13.20 6.43 -9.59
C VAL A 856 12.65 6.75 -10.97
N LEU A 857 11.33 6.66 -11.11
CA LEU A 857 10.65 7.00 -12.36
C LEU A 857 10.94 8.45 -12.71
N GLN A 858 11.22 8.73 -13.98
CA GLN A 858 11.36 10.09 -14.52
C GLN A 858 10.22 10.41 -15.48
N ALA A 859 9.84 9.47 -16.34
CA ALA A 859 8.69 9.61 -17.21
C ALA A 859 7.96 8.26 -17.37
N PRO A 860 6.62 8.24 -17.34
CA PRO A 860 5.72 9.38 -17.13
C PRO A 860 5.51 9.75 -15.65
N GLN A 861 5.12 11.00 -15.34
CA GLN A 861 4.95 11.48 -13.95
C GLN A 861 3.95 10.66 -13.11
N ALA A 862 2.90 10.11 -13.72
CA ALA A 862 1.85 9.36 -13.03
C ALA A 862 2.01 7.82 -13.15
N GLY A 863 3.20 7.36 -13.56
CA GLY A 863 3.47 5.93 -13.73
C GLY A 863 3.84 5.20 -12.43
N SER A 864 3.96 3.89 -12.54
CA SER A 864 4.57 2.99 -11.57
C SER A 864 6.10 3.06 -11.63
N THR A 865 6.74 3.09 -10.46
CA THR A 865 8.20 3.04 -10.32
C THR A 865 8.82 1.75 -10.84
N GLY A 866 8.07 0.64 -10.85
CA GLY A 866 8.59 -0.68 -11.20
C GLY A 866 9.62 -1.22 -10.21
N SER A 867 10.22 -2.34 -10.56
CA SER A 867 11.22 -3.03 -9.75
C SER A 867 12.53 -3.20 -10.49
N LEU A 868 13.63 -3.08 -9.74
CA LEU A 868 14.98 -3.45 -10.16
C LEU A 868 15.25 -4.93 -9.80
N THR A 869 16.00 -5.66 -10.64
CA THR A 869 16.44 -7.03 -10.32
C THR A 869 17.47 -7.08 -9.20
N ALA A 870 18.43 -6.15 -9.15
CA ALA A 870 19.31 -5.94 -8.01
C ALA A 870 18.87 -4.71 -7.21
N ASN A 871 18.71 -4.87 -5.90
CA ASN A 871 18.29 -3.80 -4.98
C ASN A 871 19.42 -3.35 -4.04
N ALA A 872 20.64 -3.86 -4.23
CA ALA A 872 21.81 -3.49 -3.47
C ALA A 872 23.10 -3.78 -4.25
N ALA A 873 24.16 -3.06 -3.92
CA ALA A 873 25.53 -3.35 -4.36
C ALA A 873 26.49 -3.23 -3.16
N THR A 874 27.63 -3.90 -3.24
CA THR A 874 28.72 -3.75 -2.26
C THR A 874 29.90 -3.12 -2.95
N LEU A 875 30.37 -1.99 -2.43
CA LEU A 875 31.54 -1.29 -2.94
C LEU A 875 32.77 -1.71 -2.15
N ALA A 876 33.82 -2.05 -2.88
CA ALA A 876 35.16 -2.26 -2.35
C ALA A 876 36.13 -1.43 -3.18
N ASN A 877 37.08 -0.77 -2.52
CA ASN A 877 38.02 0.14 -3.16
C ASN A 877 37.33 1.22 -4.03
N GLY A 878 36.23 1.78 -3.54
CA GLY A 878 35.49 2.84 -4.23
C GLY A 878 34.35 2.44 -5.13
N ALA A 879 34.24 1.17 -5.52
CA ALA A 879 33.21 0.77 -6.47
C ALA A 879 32.80 -0.70 -6.39
N SER A 880 31.64 -1.02 -6.97
CA SER A 880 31.21 -2.40 -7.16
C SER A 880 31.88 -3.03 -8.38
N PRO A 881 31.94 -4.37 -8.46
CA PRO A 881 32.01 -5.05 -9.75
C PRO A 881 30.80 -4.66 -10.62
N SER A 882 30.91 -4.80 -11.94
CA SER A 882 29.76 -4.68 -12.83
C SER A 882 28.79 -5.84 -12.57
N PHE A 883 27.49 -5.56 -12.55
CA PHE A 883 26.43 -6.54 -12.33
C PHE A 883 25.28 -6.36 -13.32
N THR A 884 24.50 -7.42 -13.50
CA THR A 884 23.33 -7.42 -14.37
C THR A 884 22.13 -6.79 -13.67
N GLN A 885 21.51 -5.83 -14.33
CA GLN A 885 20.35 -5.09 -13.87
C GLN A 885 19.25 -5.18 -14.93
N ALA A 886 17.99 -5.29 -14.52
CA ALA A 886 16.84 -5.02 -15.38
C ALA A 886 15.82 -4.17 -14.62
N TRP A 887 14.92 -3.53 -15.37
CA TRP A 887 13.82 -2.73 -14.85
C TRP A 887 12.50 -3.24 -15.42
N SER A 888 11.48 -3.41 -14.56
CA SER A 888 10.25 -4.08 -14.95
C SER A 888 9.26 -3.21 -15.72
N GLN A 889 9.43 -1.89 -15.80
CA GLN A 889 8.44 -0.99 -16.41
C GLN A 889 8.94 -0.36 -17.72
N SER A 890 8.02 0.23 -18.49
CA SER A 890 8.37 1.16 -19.56
C SER A 890 8.54 2.57 -18.99
N GLY A 891 9.27 3.45 -19.68
CA GLY A 891 9.49 4.81 -19.20
C GLY A 891 10.91 5.30 -19.41
N ALA A 892 11.22 6.39 -18.71
CA ALA A 892 12.59 6.79 -18.41
C ALA A 892 12.79 6.76 -16.89
N LEU A 893 13.99 6.38 -16.43
CA LEU A 893 14.27 6.24 -14.99
C LEU A 893 15.66 6.75 -14.62
N ARG A 894 15.86 7.02 -13.33
CA ARG A 894 17.18 7.04 -12.67
C ARG A 894 17.29 5.83 -11.76
N ILE A 895 18.51 5.38 -11.50
CA ILE A 895 18.76 4.39 -10.44
C ILE A 895 19.32 5.16 -9.25
N GLN A 896 18.52 5.28 -8.19
CA GLN A 896 18.98 5.88 -6.97
C GLN A 896 19.83 4.88 -6.19
N ALA A 897 21.05 5.27 -5.83
CA ALA A 897 21.86 4.60 -4.84
C ALA A 897 21.89 5.42 -3.54
N ALA A 898 21.71 4.74 -2.41
CA ALA A 898 21.77 5.36 -1.09
C ALA A 898 22.55 4.48 -0.11
N GLY A 899 23.20 5.11 0.85
CA GLY A 899 23.99 4.44 1.87
C GLY A 899 24.43 5.41 2.95
N THR A 900 25.08 4.88 3.98
CA THR A 900 25.67 5.68 5.05
C THR A 900 27.16 5.44 5.13
N TYR A 901 27.96 6.51 5.23
CA TYR A 901 29.41 6.42 5.38
C TYR A 901 29.89 7.34 6.51
N LEU A 902 30.60 6.78 7.49
CA LEU A 902 31.09 7.49 8.69
C LEU A 902 30.00 8.27 9.46
N GLY A 903 28.76 7.78 9.40
CA GLY A 903 27.57 8.39 10.02
C GLY A 903 26.89 9.46 9.18
N GLN A 904 27.30 9.65 7.91
CA GLN A 904 26.67 10.59 6.98
C GLN A 904 25.87 9.85 5.92
N SER A 905 24.67 10.36 5.62
CA SER A 905 23.86 9.88 4.50
C SER A 905 24.50 10.32 3.18
N VAL A 906 24.68 9.36 2.28
CA VAL A 906 25.21 9.59 0.94
C VAL A 906 24.12 9.19 -0.05
N VAL A 907 23.84 10.07 -1.00
CA VAL A 907 22.84 9.86 -2.04
C VAL A 907 23.48 9.95 -3.42
N SER A 908 22.84 9.35 -4.41
CA SER A 908 23.33 9.36 -5.78
C SER A 908 22.86 10.58 -6.58
N GLN A 909 23.67 11.00 -7.55
CA GLN A 909 23.24 11.76 -8.72
C GLN A 909 23.62 10.92 -9.95
N THR A 910 22.62 10.50 -10.73
CA THR A 910 22.83 9.55 -11.84
C THR A 910 22.09 10.02 -13.07
N PRO A 911 22.59 9.80 -14.29
CA PRO A 911 21.91 10.25 -15.50
C PRO A 911 20.57 9.50 -15.68
N VAL A 912 19.68 10.08 -16.47
CA VAL A 912 18.43 9.42 -16.88
C VAL A 912 18.77 8.31 -17.88
N ILE A 913 18.24 7.13 -17.61
CA ILE A 913 18.22 5.97 -18.51
C ILE A 913 17.02 6.16 -19.44
N GLY A 914 17.30 6.14 -20.74
CA GLY A 914 16.43 6.61 -21.82
C GLY A 914 15.27 5.69 -22.13
N ARG A 915 14.47 6.07 -23.14
CA ARG A 915 13.13 5.51 -23.40
C ARG A 915 13.14 3.98 -23.48
N ILE A 916 12.70 3.35 -22.39
CA ILE A 916 12.41 1.94 -22.29
C ILE A 916 10.96 1.74 -22.75
N VAL A 917 10.79 1.02 -23.85
CA VAL A 917 9.46 0.72 -24.42
C VAL A 917 8.78 -0.41 -23.65
N PRO A 918 7.46 -0.60 -23.78
CA PRO A 918 6.81 -1.81 -23.32
C PRO A 918 7.53 -3.07 -23.84
N ARG A 919 7.44 -4.17 -23.11
CA ARG A 919 8.07 -5.43 -23.52
C ARG A 919 7.49 -5.93 -24.85
N PHE A 920 6.17 -5.85 -24.97
CA PHE A 920 5.38 -6.13 -26.18
C PHE A 920 4.00 -5.50 -26.01
N PHE A 921 3.20 -5.51 -27.08
CA PHE A 921 1.77 -5.23 -26.99
C PHE A 921 0.97 -6.53 -26.97
N ARG A 922 -0.11 -6.60 -26.20
CA ARG A 922 -1.13 -7.64 -26.34
C ARG A 922 -2.37 -7.03 -26.97
N THR A 923 -2.92 -7.68 -27.98
CA THR A 923 -4.22 -7.31 -28.53
C THR A 923 -5.27 -8.34 -28.12
N THR A 924 -6.44 -7.86 -27.74
CA THR A 924 -7.61 -8.67 -27.42
C THR A 924 -8.79 -8.18 -28.24
N GLN A 925 -9.39 -9.04 -29.05
CA GLN A 925 -10.69 -8.74 -29.65
C GLN A 925 -11.75 -9.00 -28.58
N THR A 926 -12.24 -7.93 -27.95
CA THR A 926 -13.25 -8.02 -26.91
C THR A 926 -14.65 -8.18 -27.50
N THR A 927 -14.91 -7.58 -28.67
CA THR A 927 -16.20 -7.67 -29.35
C THR A 927 -16.03 -7.72 -30.87
N ALA A 928 -16.53 -8.79 -31.51
CA ALA A 928 -16.72 -8.83 -32.96
C ALA A 928 -17.99 -8.06 -33.36
N ALA A 929 -18.10 -7.69 -34.63
CA ALA A 929 -19.31 -7.01 -35.10
C ALA A 929 -20.56 -7.91 -35.02
N CYS A 930 -20.41 -9.23 -35.12
CA CYS A 930 -21.50 -10.18 -35.00
C CYS A 930 -21.08 -11.50 -34.36
N GLY A 931 -22.00 -12.12 -33.61
CA GLY A 931 -21.81 -13.45 -33.00
C GLY A 931 -20.92 -13.44 -31.74
N ALA A 932 -20.72 -14.63 -31.16
CA ALA A 932 -19.84 -14.87 -30.01
C ALA A 932 -19.07 -16.19 -30.15
N GLY A 933 -17.91 -16.29 -29.49
CA GLY A 933 -17.07 -17.50 -29.53
C GLY A 933 -16.64 -17.89 -30.95
N VAL A 934 -16.68 -19.19 -31.27
CA VAL A 934 -16.31 -19.73 -32.60
C VAL A 934 -17.22 -19.24 -33.74
N GLY A 935 -18.37 -18.63 -33.44
CA GLY A 935 -19.28 -18.05 -34.43
C GLY A 935 -19.04 -16.56 -34.70
N ALA A 936 -18.10 -15.91 -34.00
CA ALA A 936 -17.85 -14.48 -34.12
C ALA A 936 -17.22 -14.12 -35.48
N PHE A 937 -17.74 -13.07 -36.12
CA PHE A 937 -17.24 -12.56 -37.40
C PHE A 937 -17.51 -11.06 -37.56
N THR A 938 -16.91 -10.46 -38.59
CA THR A 938 -17.14 -9.07 -39.00
C THR A 938 -17.19 -9.01 -40.52
N TYR A 939 -18.14 -8.29 -41.09
CA TYR A 939 -18.18 -8.11 -42.53
C TYR A 939 -17.08 -7.14 -42.99
N SER A 940 -16.56 -7.33 -44.20
CA SER A 940 -15.65 -6.37 -44.84
C SER A 940 -16.29 -4.99 -44.85
N ARG A 941 -15.50 -3.94 -44.54
CA ARG A 941 -15.91 -2.53 -44.34
C ARG A 941 -16.75 -2.26 -43.07
N GLN A 942 -17.11 -3.29 -42.33
CA GLN A 942 -17.74 -3.13 -41.01
C GLN A 942 -16.63 -2.92 -39.95
N PRO A 943 -16.80 -2.00 -39.00
CA PRO A 943 -15.87 -1.88 -37.88
C PRO A 943 -15.81 -3.17 -37.06
N ILE A 944 -14.60 -3.59 -36.71
CA ILE A 944 -14.39 -4.55 -35.63
C ILE A 944 -14.73 -3.81 -34.33
N THR A 945 -15.84 -4.15 -33.69
CA THR A 945 -16.48 -3.33 -32.64
C THR A 945 -15.52 -2.87 -31.56
N THR A 946 -14.70 -3.77 -31.02
CA THR A 946 -13.78 -3.42 -29.95
C THR A 946 -12.53 -4.29 -29.98
N VAL A 947 -11.38 -3.64 -30.17
CA VAL A 947 -10.04 -4.20 -30.05
C VAL A 947 -9.32 -3.46 -28.93
N THR A 948 -9.00 -4.18 -27.86
CA THR A 948 -8.19 -3.66 -26.77
C THR A 948 -6.71 -3.89 -27.08
N VAL A 949 -5.88 -2.87 -26.89
CA VAL A 949 -4.43 -2.94 -27.00
C VAL A 949 -3.83 -2.62 -25.63
N GLU A 950 -3.06 -3.56 -25.10
CA GLU A 950 -2.42 -3.48 -23.78
C GLU A 950 -0.90 -3.42 -23.95
N ALA A 951 -0.26 -2.40 -23.39
CA ALA A 951 1.19 -2.31 -23.28
C ALA A 951 1.66 -3.18 -22.10
N MET A 952 2.56 -4.14 -22.36
CA MET A 952 2.99 -5.11 -21.36
C MET A 952 4.32 -4.73 -20.71
N ASP A 953 4.44 -5.01 -19.42
CA ASP A 953 5.63 -4.78 -18.63
C ASP A 953 6.68 -5.90 -18.80
N GLY A 954 7.83 -5.71 -18.14
CA GLY A 954 8.99 -6.59 -18.17
C GLY A 954 9.00 -7.70 -17.12
N GLY A 955 7.90 -7.94 -16.42
CA GLY A 955 7.82 -8.95 -15.37
C GLY A 955 7.95 -10.39 -15.90
N LEU A 956 8.30 -11.34 -15.02
CA LEU A 956 8.31 -12.77 -15.36
C LEU A 956 6.93 -13.27 -15.82
N THR A 957 5.87 -12.70 -15.26
CA THR A 957 4.51 -12.82 -15.77
C THR A 957 4.06 -11.42 -16.20
N PRO A 958 4.12 -11.09 -17.49
CA PRO A 958 3.88 -9.72 -17.97
C PRO A 958 2.48 -9.22 -17.58
N ALA A 959 2.44 -8.07 -16.92
CA ALA A 959 1.22 -7.32 -16.59
C ALA A 959 1.14 -6.06 -17.46
N VAL A 960 0.01 -5.35 -17.44
CA VAL A 960 -0.10 -4.08 -18.16
C VAL A 960 0.78 -3.04 -17.47
N THR A 961 1.68 -2.39 -18.22
CA THR A 961 2.49 -1.27 -17.70
C THR A 961 1.64 -0.01 -17.64
N PRO A 962 1.40 0.59 -16.45
CA PRO A 962 0.69 1.86 -16.37
C PRO A 962 1.50 3.02 -16.97
N ASN A 963 2.79 2.81 -17.26
CA ASN A 963 3.71 3.84 -17.71
C ASN A 963 3.58 4.14 -19.21
N TYR A 964 2.82 3.36 -19.96
CA TYR A 964 2.53 3.69 -21.35
C TYR A 964 1.25 4.53 -21.42
N THR A 965 1.38 5.83 -21.16
CA THR A 965 0.24 6.76 -21.02
C THR A 965 0.62 8.18 -21.43
N GLY A 966 -0.37 9.02 -21.71
CA GLY A 966 -0.18 10.45 -21.96
C GLY A 966 0.76 10.74 -23.13
N VAL A 967 1.63 11.73 -22.96
CA VAL A 967 2.60 12.15 -23.99
C VAL A 967 3.84 11.24 -24.07
N PHE A 968 4.03 10.32 -23.11
CA PHE A 968 5.07 9.30 -23.19
C PHE A 968 4.67 8.17 -24.15
N ALA A 969 3.37 7.84 -24.21
CA ALA A 969 2.85 6.91 -25.21
C ALA A 969 3.04 7.46 -26.62
N ARG A 970 3.12 6.54 -27.60
CA ARG A 970 3.21 6.88 -29.02
C ARG A 970 2.02 6.36 -29.82
N PRO A 971 1.79 6.91 -31.02
CA PRO A 971 0.75 6.39 -31.90
C PRO A 971 1.00 4.90 -32.19
N VAL A 972 -0.02 4.07 -31.94
CA VAL A 972 0.02 2.63 -32.23
C VAL A 972 -0.84 2.35 -33.46
N THR A 973 -0.32 1.59 -34.42
CA THR A 973 -1.07 1.17 -35.60
C THR A 973 -1.44 -0.31 -35.51
N LEU A 974 -2.68 -0.65 -35.85
CA LEU A 974 -3.15 -2.02 -36.04
C LEU A 974 -2.96 -2.45 -37.50
N THR A 975 -2.32 -3.60 -37.72
CA THR A 975 -2.04 -4.18 -39.03
C THR A 975 -2.42 -5.66 -39.07
N ASN A 976 -2.45 -6.26 -40.26
CA ASN A 976 -2.65 -7.70 -40.40
C ASN A 976 -1.32 -8.43 -40.22
N GLY A 977 -1.22 -9.30 -39.22
CA GLY A 977 -0.03 -10.10 -38.97
C GLY A 977 0.17 -11.29 -39.94
N ASN A 978 -0.84 -11.67 -40.71
CA ASN A 978 -0.91 -12.89 -41.51
C ASN A 978 -0.59 -12.69 -43.02
N ALA A 979 0.50 -11.99 -43.35
CA ALA A 979 0.86 -11.66 -44.75
C ALA A 979 0.85 -12.88 -45.71
N PRO A 980 0.50 -12.72 -47.01
CA PRO A 980 0.18 -11.47 -47.71
C PRO A 980 -1.26 -10.99 -47.47
N ASP A 981 -1.44 -9.66 -47.46
CA ASP A 981 -2.75 -9.04 -47.22
C ASP A 981 -3.60 -9.03 -48.50
N VAL A 982 -4.90 -9.31 -48.38
CA VAL A 982 -5.87 -9.33 -49.51
C VAL A 982 -6.86 -8.15 -49.43
N GLY A 983 -6.52 -7.16 -48.63
CA GLY A 983 -7.34 -6.01 -48.27
C GLY A 983 -6.51 -4.94 -47.56
N ALA A 984 -7.19 -3.97 -46.96
CA ALA A 984 -6.55 -2.87 -46.25
C ALA A 984 -7.33 -2.48 -45.00
N PHE A 985 -6.59 -2.05 -43.98
CA PHE A 985 -7.15 -1.42 -42.78
C PHE A 985 -7.41 0.08 -42.98
N SER A 986 -8.45 0.58 -42.32
CA SER A 986 -8.70 2.00 -42.05
C SER A 986 -9.15 2.18 -40.60
N SER A 987 -9.10 3.42 -40.08
CA SER A 987 -9.41 3.73 -38.67
C SER A 987 -8.60 2.87 -37.68
N ASN A 988 -7.38 2.52 -38.07
CA ASN A 988 -6.51 1.55 -37.40
C ASN A 988 -5.34 2.19 -36.66
N SER A 989 -5.36 3.52 -36.50
CA SER A 989 -4.37 4.27 -35.71
C SER A 989 -4.95 4.66 -34.36
N ILE A 990 -4.22 4.39 -33.30
CA ILE A 990 -4.52 4.71 -31.92
C ILE A 990 -3.60 5.85 -31.50
N LEU A 991 -4.18 6.98 -31.10
CA LEU A 991 -3.39 8.15 -30.66
C LEU A 991 -2.80 7.91 -29.26
N PRO A 992 -1.65 8.54 -28.93
CA PRO A 992 -1.06 8.47 -27.58
C PRO A 992 -2.06 8.71 -26.44
N ALA A 993 -2.89 9.74 -26.58
CA ALA A 993 -3.87 10.14 -25.58
C ALA A 993 -4.99 9.11 -25.35
N ALA A 994 -5.14 8.11 -26.22
CA ALA A 994 -6.10 7.03 -26.04
C ALA A 994 -5.58 5.95 -25.06
N PHE A 995 -4.28 5.92 -24.76
CA PHE A 995 -3.73 5.03 -23.75
C PHE A 995 -3.93 5.59 -22.35
N ALA A 996 -4.80 4.94 -21.57
CA ALA A 996 -4.98 5.18 -20.15
C ALA A 996 -4.32 4.02 -19.38
N ALA A 997 -3.23 4.33 -18.67
CA ALA A 997 -2.47 3.34 -17.90
C ALA A 997 -2.10 2.08 -18.71
N GLY A 998 -1.61 2.26 -19.93
CA GLY A 998 -1.16 1.17 -20.80
C GLY A 998 -2.27 0.49 -21.61
N VAL A 999 -3.53 0.88 -21.46
CA VAL A 999 -4.66 0.30 -22.20
C VAL A 999 -5.28 1.32 -23.15
N ALA A 1000 -5.46 0.93 -24.40
CA ALA A 1000 -6.26 1.67 -25.38
C ALA A 1000 -7.26 0.76 -26.06
N VAL A 1001 -8.34 1.36 -26.56
CA VAL A 1001 -9.40 0.66 -27.30
C VAL A 1001 -9.56 1.28 -28.68
N ALA A 1002 -9.71 0.44 -29.69
CA ALA A 1002 -9.91 0.86 -31.08
C ALA A 1002 -11.03 0.06 -31.76
N SER A 1003 -11.58 0.63 -32.82
CA SER A 1003 -12.57 -0.04 -33.69
C SER A 1003 -12.10 0.00 -35.15
N PRO A 1004 -11.02 -0.74 -35.49
CA PRO A 1004 -10.47 -0.72 -36.84
C PRO A 1004 -11.44 -1.31 -37.86
N VAL A 1005 -11.39 -0.82 -39.09
CA VAL A 1005 -12.18 -1.32 -40.22
C VAL A 1005 -11.24 -2.03 -41.19
N TYR A 1006 -11.58 -3.24 -41.60
CA TYR A 1006 -10.84 -3.95 -42.64
C TYR A 1006 -11.70 -4.14 -43.89
N SER A 1007 -11.13 -3.84 -45.06
CA SER A 1007 -11.82 -3.93 -46.34
C SER A 1007 -11.08 -4.85 -47.31
N PHE A 1008 -11.75 -5.88 -47.82
CA PHE A 1008 -11.21 -6.67 -48.93
C PHE A 1008 -11.11 -5.83 -50.20
N ALA A 1009 -10.06 -6.06 -50.98
CA ALA A 1009 -9.88 -5.41 -52.29
C ALA A 1009 -10.91 -5.91 -53.32
N ALA A 1010 -11.29 -7.20 -53.24
CA ALA A 1010 -12.30 -7.83 -54.08
C ALA A 1010 -13.47 -8.38 -53.25
N ALA A 1011 -14.71 -8.18 -53.73
CA ALA A 1011 -15.91 -8.69 -53.05
C ALA A 1011 -15.98 -10.24 -53.08
N GLU A 1012 -15.32 -10.90 -54.01
CA GLU A 1012 -15.30 -12.36 -54.14
C GLU A 1012 -14.14 -12.97 -53.36
N THR A 1013 -14.06 -12.64 -52.07
CA THR A 1013 -13.00 -13.11 -51.17
C THR A 1013 -13.58 -14.05 -50.11
N PRO A 1014 -13.14 -15.33 -50.04
CA PRO A 1014 -13.55 -16.24 -48.96
C PRO A 1014 -13.13 -15.72 -47.58
N PRO A 1015 -13.77 -16.14 -46.47
CA PRO A 1015 -13.44 -15.69 -45.13
C PRO A 1015 -11.95 -15.77 -44.81
N LYS A 1016 -11.42 -14.73 -44.16
CA LYS A 1016 -10.04 -14.68 -43.68
C LYS A 1016 -9.98 -14.39 -42.20
N THR A 1017 -9.03 -15.01 -41.52
CA THR A 1017 -8.68 -14.67 -40.14
C THR A 1017 -7.46 -13.74 -40.17
N LEU A 1018 -7.64 -12.54 -39.62
CA LEU A 1018 -6.58 -11.55 -39.45
C LEU A 1018 -5.96 -11.73 -38.08
N ALA A 1019 -4.64 -11.66 -37.99
CA ALA A 1019 -3.96 -11.43 -36.71
C ALA A 1019 -3.87 -9.93 -36.51
N LEU A 1020 -4.48 -9.41 -35.44
CA LEU A 1020 -4.53 -7.98 -35.13
C LEU A 1020 -3.21 -7.56 -34.48
N ARG A 1021 -2.24 -7.18 -35.31
CA ARG A 1021 -0.90 -6.78 -34.86
C ARG A 1021 -0.88 -5.32 -34.45
N ALA A 1022 -0.52 -5.04 -33.20
CA ALA A 1022 -0.22 -3.69 -32.74
C ALA A 1022 1.29 -3.39 -32.91
N ALA A 1023 1.59 -2.19 -33.39
CA ALA A 1023 2.96 -1.70 -33.52
C ALA A 1023 3.04 -0.21 -33.15
N ASP A 1024 4.02 0.13 -32.31
CA ASP A 1024 4.53 1.49 -32.10
C ASP A 1024 5.82 1.66 -32.93
N CYS A 1025 5.95 2.80 -33.58
CA CYS A 1025 7.08 3.12 -34.45
C CYS A 1025 7.82 4.38 -34.03
N ALA A 1026 9.11 4.42 -34.35
CA ALA A 1026 9.92 5.62 -34.33
C ALA A 1026 9.32 6.70 -35.24
N THR A 1027 8.86 7.81 -34.66
CA THR A 1027 8.45 8.99 -35.42
C THR A 1027 9.54 10.04 -35.38
N ALA A 1028 10.06 10.45 -36.55
CA ALA A 1028 10.93 11.63 -36.67
C ALA A 1028 10.15 12.96 -36.59
N SER A 1029 8.81 12.93 -36.56
CA SER A 1029 7.96 14.12 -36.46
C SER A 1029 6.59 13.78 -35.83
N ALA A 1030 5.96 14.72 -35.13
CA ALA A 1030 4.74 14.56 -34.33
C ALA A 1030 3.45 14.23 -35.13
N ALA A 1031 3.55 13.75 -36.38
CA ALA A 1031 2.40 13.37 -37.20
C ALA A 1031 2.16 11.85 -37.13
N PRO A 1032 0.91 11.38 -37.04
CA PRO A 1032 0.58 9.94 -37.02
C PRO A 1032 0.96 9.33 -38.39
N THR A 1033 2.13 8.71 -38.44
CA THR A 1033 2.59 7.95 -39.62
C THR A 1033 2.21 6.49 -39.39
N VAL A 1034 1.53 5.89 -40.37
CA VAL A 1034 1.18 4.46 -40.35
C VAL A 1034 2.46 3.63 -40.20
N CYS A 1035 2.50 2.72 -39.22
CA CYS A 1035 3.58 1.74 -39.07
C CYS A 1035 3.56 0.72 -40.22
N SER A 1036 4.24 1.01 -41.33
CA SER A 1036 4.24 0.15 -42.51
C SER A 1036 5.62 -0.44 -42.87
N ALA A 1037 6.71 -0.04 -42.19
CA ALA A 1037 8.07 -0.50 -42.48
C ALA A 1037 8.74 -1.16 -41.26
N PRO A 1038 9.38 -2.35 -41.40
CA PRO A 1038 10.05 -3.04 -40.29
C PRO A 1038 11.16 -2.22 -39.61
N ALA A 1039 11.84 -1.34 -40.37
CA ALA A 1039 12.96 -0.54 -39.91
C ALA A 1039 12.57 0.57 -38.91
N THR A 1040 11.28 0.86 -38.76
CA THR A 1040 10.79 1.91 -37.86
C THR A 1040 9.99 1.36 -36.67
N VAL A 1041 9.73 0.05 -36.59
CA VAL A 1041 8.97 -0.55 -35.47
C VAL A 1041 9.87 -0.70 -34.24
N GLU A 1042 9.47 -0.08 -33.13
CA GLU A 1042 10.22 -0.15 -31.86
C GLU A 1042 9.68 -1.24 -30.94
N VAL A 1043 8.36 -1.45 -30.94
CA VAL A 1043 7.70 -2.53 -30.18
C VAL A 1043 6.46 -3.02 -30.92
N THR A 1044 6.21 -4.33 -30.86
CA THR A 1044 5.08 -4.97 -31.52
C THR A 1044 4.55 -6.17 -30.73
N SER A 1045 3.29 -6.53 -30.95
CA SER A 1045 2.70 -7.79 -30.49
C SER A 1045 3.32 -9.04 -31.10
N ALA A 1046 3.90 -8.94 -32.31
CA ALA A 1046 4.51 -10.08 -33.00
C ALA A 1046 5.71 -10.68 -32.26
N ALA A 1047 6.33 -9.91 -31.36
CA ALA A 1047 7.48 -10.35 -30.57
C ALA A 1047 7.13 -11.49 -29.59
N THR A 1048 5.85 -11.75 -29.34
CA THR A 1048 5.39 -12.76 -28.38
C THR A 1048 4.30 -13.64 -28.98
N ALA A 1049 4.51 -14.96 -28.97
CA ALA A 1049 3.53 -15.91 -29.46
C ALA A 1049 2.22 -15.81 -28.66
N GLY A 1050 1.08 -15.76 -29.36
CA GLY A 1050 -0.25 -15.67 -28.75
C GLY A 1050 -0.63 -14.29 -28.20
N ALA A 1051 0.17 -13.24 -28.45
CA ALA A 1051 -0.16 -11.88 -28.06
C ALA A 1051 -1.07 -11.14 -29.04
N GLU A 1052 -1.32 -11.71 -30.23
CA GLU A 1052 -2.17 -11.14 -31.27
C GLU A 1052 -3.57 -11.78 -31.23
N ALA A 1053 -4.60 -10.95 -31.09
CA ALA A 1053 -5.99 -11.38 -31.26
C ALA A 1053 -6.29 -11.75 -32.72
N GLU A 1054 -7.22 -12.67 -32.90
CA GLU A 1054 -7.69 -13.09 -34.22
C GLU A 1054 -9.05 -12.48 -34.54
N ALA A 1055 -9.20 -11.86 -35.71
CA ALA A 1055 -10.48 -11.35 -36.21
C ALA A 1055 -10.88 -12.02 -37.52
N ARG A 1056 -12.09 -12.59 -37.57
CA ARG A 1056 -12.63 -13.26 -38.76
C ARG A 1056 -13.40 -12.27 -39.63
N ILE A 1057 -12.90 -12.01 -40.84
CA ILE A 1057 -13.52 -11.09 -41.79
C ILE A 1057 -14.18 -11.84 -42.93
N PHE A 1058 -15.46 -11.53 -43.17
CA PHE A 1058 -16.30 -12.14 -44.20
C PHE A 1058 -16.59 -11.11 -45.30
N SER A 1059 -16.49 -11.49 -46.56
CA SER A 1059 -17.01 -10.63 -47.63
C SER A 1059 -18.51 -10.81 -47.71
N GLY A 1060 -19.29 -9.78 -47.40
CA GLY A 1060 -20.73 -9.86 -47.22
C GLY A 1060 -21.56 -9.12 -48.26
N ARG A 1061 -22.79 -9.58 -48.46
CA ARG A 1061 -23.85 -8.85 -49.18
C ARG A 1061 -25.24 -9.18 -48.64
N LEU A 1062 -26.25 -8.42 -49.05
CA LEU A 1062 -27.66 -8.79 -48.91
C LEU A 1062 -28.16 -9.41 -50.23
N GLY A 1063 -28.45 -10.70 -50.20
CA GLY A 1063 -29.09 -11.41 -51.30
C GLY A 1063 -30.58 -11.16 -51.30
N LEU A 1064 -31.08 -10.55 -52.38
CA LEU A 1064 -32.50 -10.33 -52.61
C LEU A 1064 -33.00 -11.21 -53.76
N LYS A 1065 -34.23 -11.74 -53.65
CA LYS A 1065 -34.84 -12.50 -54.76
C LYS A 1065 -36.27 -12.03 -55.02
N ASN A 1066 -36.64 -12.01 -56.29
CA ASN A 1066 -38.03 -11.78 -56.69
C ASN A 1066 -38.93 -12.85 -56.08
N ALA A 1067 -40.15 -12.45 -55.70
CA ALA A 1067 -41.14 -13.32 -55.09
C ALA A 1067 -42.45 -13.29 -55.87
N PHE A 1068 -43.14 -14.42 -55.96
CA PHE A 1068 -44.38 -14.56 -56.71
C PHE A 1068 -45.39 -15.36 -55.87
N GLY A 1069 -46.61 -14.85 -55.73
CA GLY A 1069 -47.68 -15.52 -54.99
C GLY A 1069 -49.07 -15.01 -55.38
N SER A 1070 -50.11 -15.50 -54.72
CA SER A 1070 -51.46 -14.96 -54.87
C SER A 1070 -51.63 -13.69 -54.04
N GLU A 1071 -52.42 -12.76 -54.55
CA GLU A 1071 -52.96 -11.59 -53.87
C GLU A 1071 -53.78 -11.92 -52.60
N LEU A 1072 -54.19 -13.18 -52.42
CA LEU A 1072 -54.96 -13.64 -51.26
C LEU A 1072 -54.09 -14.16 -50.11
N LEU A 1073 -52.76 -14.27 -50.28
CA LEU A 1073 -51.86 -14.82 -49.27
C LEU A 1073 -50.68 -13.88 -49.01
N PRO A 1074 -50.15 -13.84 -47.78
CA PRO A 1074 -48.88 -13.16 -47.50
C PRO A 1074 -47.76 -13.73 -48.37
N LEU A 1075 -46.87 -12.85 -48.85
CA LEU A 1075 -45.80 -13.20 -49.77
C LEU A 1075 -44.43 -13.04 -49.12
N LYS A 1076 -43.71 -14.16 -48.96
CA LYS A 1076 -42.35 -14.17 -48.46
C LYS A 1076 -41.36 -13.71 -49.53
N VAL A 1077 -40.62 -12.66 -49.25
CA VAL A 1077 -39.54 -12.16 -50.11
C VAL A 1077 -38.21 -12.59 -49.49
N THR A 1078 -37.35 -13.25 -50.28
CA THR A 1078 -36.05 -13.66 -49.75
C THR A 1078 -35.17 -12.42 -49.60
N ALA A 1079 -34.83 -12.09 -48.35
CA ALA A 1079 -33.85 -11.06 -48.01
C ALA A 1079 -32.91 -11.60 -46.93
N GLN A 1080 -31.73 -12.04 -47.38
CA GLN A 1080 -30.78 -12.82 -46.58
C GLN A 1080 -29.39 -12.21 -46.63
N THR A 1081 -28.68 -12.16 -45.49
CA THR A 1081 -27.27 -11.82 -45.49
C THR A 1081 -26.46 -13.02 -45.95
N GLU A 1082 -25.57 -12.78 -46.91
CA GLU A 1082 -24.75 -13.78 -47.56
C GLU A 1082 -23.27 -13.43 -47.37
N TYR A 1083 -22.42 -14.45 -47.47
CA TYR A 1083 -20.98 -14.29 -47.54
C TYR A 1083 -20.40 -15.16 -48.66
N PHE A 1084 -19.26 -14.75 -49.20
CA PHE A 1084 -18.63 -15.46 -50.31
C PHE A 1084 -17.86 -16.70 -49.83
N LEU A 1085 -18.06 -17.84 -50.49
CA LEU A 1085 -17.27 -19.07 -50.35
C LEU A 1085 -16.61 -19.41 -51.69
N SER A 1086 -15.63 -20.31 -51.68
CA SER A 1086 -15.03 -20.84 -52.91
C SER A 1086 -16.08 -21.62 -53.72
N GLY A 1087 -16.78 -20.94 -54.63
CA GLY A 1087 -17.89 -21.48 -55.41
C GLY A 1087 -19.13 -20.58 -55.51
N GLY A 1088 -19.18 -19.48 -54.73
CA GLY A 1088 -20.26 -18.50 -54.83
C GLY A 1088 -20.73 -17.96 -53.48
N TRP A 1089 -21.80 -17.18 -53.52
CA TRP A 1089 -22.40 -16.56 -52.34
C TRP A 1089 -23.33 -17.55 -51.62
N SER A 1090 -23.18 -17.64 -50.30
CA SER A 1090 -23.96 -18.51 -49.44
C SER A 1090 -24.52 -17.74 -48.26
N ARG A 1091 -25.69 -18.13 -47.75
CA ARG A 1091 -26.35 -17.50 -46.60
C ARG A 1091 -25.47 -17.62 -45.34
N ASN A 1092 -25.34 -16.53 -44.59
CA ASN A 1092 -24.58 -16.51 -43.34
C ASN A 1092 -25.44 -16.96 -42.15
N LEU A 1093 -25.43 -18.27 -41.85
CA LEU A 1093 -26.21 -18.83 -40.74
C LEU A 1093 -25.75 -18.35 -39.35
N ASN A 1094 -24.57 -17.76 -39.23
CA ASN A 1094 -24.06 -17.22 -37.97
C ASN A 1094 -24.51 -15.77 -37.73
N ASP A 1095 -25.10 -15.11 -38.73
CA ASP A 1095 -25.55 -13.72 -38.59
C ASP A 1095 -26.87 -13.66 -37.84
N ASN A 1096 -26.81 -13.17 -36.61
CA ASN A 1096 -27.97 -12.94 -35.74
C ASN A 1096 -28.01 -11.50 -35.22
N CYS A 1097 -27.27 -10.59 -35.86
CA CYS A 1097 -27.06 -9.24 -35.34
C CYS A 1097 -27.22 -8.16 -36.42
N THR A 1098 -27.14 -8.50 -37.72
CA THR A 1098 -27.34 -7.51 -38.77
C THR A 1098 -28.76 -6.97 -38.71
N SER A 1099 -28.85 -5.65 -38.61
CA SER A 1099 -30.08 -4.91 -38.36
C SER A 1099 -30.57 -4.27 -39.66
N LEU A 1100 -31.66 -4.76 -40.22
CA LEU A 1100 -32.25 -4.24 -41.45
C LEU A 1100 -33.40 -3.27 -41.15
N VAL A 1101 -33.64 -2.34 -42.07
CA VAL A 1101 -34.80 -1.46 -42.04
C VAL A 1101 -35.98 -2.12 -42.74
N VAL A 1102 -37.14 -2.13 -42.07
CA VAL A 1102 -38.39 -2.64 -42.67
C VAL A 1102 -38.80 -1.70 -43.82
N PRO A 1103 -38.97 -2.21 -45.05
CA PRO A 1103 -39.32 -1.38 -46.19
C PRO A 1103 -40.77 -0.91 -46.11
N THR A 1104 -41.00 0.38 -46.31
CA THR A 1104 -42.34 0.98 -46.34
C THR A 1104 -42.46 1.92 -47.53
N SER A 1105 -43.68 2.35 -47.87
CA SER A 1105 -43.85 3.45 -48.83
C SER A 1105 -43.26 4.76 -48.31
N ALA A 1106 -43.34 5.01 -47.00
CA ALA A 1106 -42.87 6.25 -46.37
C ALA A 1106 -41.34 6.42 -46.40
N ASN A 1107 -40.58 5.31 -46.32
CA ASN A 1107 -39.12 5.34 -46.43
C ASN A 1107 -38.60 5.01 -47.84
N ASN A 1108 -39.48 4.99 -48.85
CA ASN A 1108 -39.17 4.57 -50.23
C ASN A 1108 -38.59 3.15 -50.34
N GLY A 1109 -38.80 2.29 -49.33
CA GLY A 1109 -38.37 0.90 -49.35
C GLY A 1109 -39.32 -0.02 -50.13
N LEU A 1110 -40.61 0.36 -50.21
CA LEU A 1110 -41.59 -0.25 -51.10
C LEU A 1110 -41.94 0.74 -52.22
N LEU A 1111 -41.60 0.36 -53.45
CA LEU A 1111 -41.76 1.20 -54.64
C LEU A 1111 -42.95 0.69 -55.47
N PHE A 1112 -44.06 1.39 -55.36
CA PHE A 1112 -45.29 1.09 -56.08
C PHE A 1112 -45.26 1.69 -57.49
N SER A 1113 -45.62 0.89 -58.49
CA SER A 1113 -45.79 1.36 -59.86
C SER A 1113 -47.23 1.83 -60.11
N ALA A 1114 -47.43 2.70 -61.10
CA ALA A 1114 -48.78 3.16 -61.48
C ALA A 1114 -49.68 1.97 -61.85
N GLN A 1115 -50.97 2.07 -61.52
CA GLN A 1115 -51.94 1.03 -61.87
C GLN A 1115 -52.16 0.96 -63.39
N SER A 1116 -52.35 -0.25 -63.90
CA SER A 1116 -52.57 -0.59 -65.32
C SER A 1116 -53.40 -1.87 -65.44
N GLY A 1117 -53.77 -2.27 -66.66
CA GLY A 1117 -54.51 -3.53 -66.88
C GLY A 1117 -53.81 -4.79 -66.36
N SER A 1118 -52.49 -4.74 -66.12
CA SER A 1118 -51.68 -5.83 -65.58
C SER A 1118 -51.06 -5.53 -64.20
N ASN A 1119 -51.46 -4.43 -63.55
CA ASN A 1119 -51.05 -4.05 -62.19
C ASN A 1119 -52.16 -3.22 -61.53
N GLN A 1120 -52.93 -3.79 -60.62
CA GLN A 1120 -53.92 -3.10 -59.80
C GLN A 1120 -53.44 -2.82 -58.36
N LEU A 1121 -52.19 -3.15 -58.00
CA LEU A 1121 -51.65 -2.91 -56.66
C LEU A 1121 -51.36 -1.42 -56.42
N ALA A 1122 -52.12 -0.78 -55.52
CA ALA A 1122 -51.92 0.60 -55.07
C ALA A 1122 -51.06 0.69 -53.80
N ALA A 1123 -50.51 1.88 -53.54
CA ALA A 1123 -49.72 2.15 -52.34
C ALA A 1123 -50.56 1.98 -51.07
N GLY A 1124 -50.05 1.19 -50.12
CA GLY A 1124 -50.71 0.91 -48.84
C GLY A 1124 -51.56 -0.35 -48.81
N GLU A 1125 -51.81 -0.99 -49.96
CA GLU A 1125 -52.56 -2.26 -50.03
C GLU A 1125 -51.73 -3.46 -49.54
N THR A 1126 -50.40 -3.37 -49.62
CA THR A 1126 -49.49 -4.32 -48.98
C THR A 1126 -48.52 -3.57 -48.08
N THR A 1127 -48.22 -4.14 -46.93
CA THR A 1127 -47.22 -3.64 -45.98
C THR A 1127 -46.16 -4.71 -45.75
N ALA A 1128 -44.93 -4.29 -45.45
CA ALA A 1128 -43.86 -5.22 -45.14
C ALA A 1128 -43.79 -5.50 -43.64
N TRP A 1129 -43.41 -6.73 -43.35
CA TRP A 1129 -43.15 -7.23 -42.02
C TRP A 1129 -41.84 -8.01 -42.05
N MET A 1130 -41.03 -7.87 -40.99
CA MET A 1130 -39.84 -8.69 -40.76
C MET A 1130 -39.90 -9.28 -39.36
N ARG A 1131 -38.98 -10.20 -39.05
CA ARG A 1131 -38.75 -10.65 -37.68
C ARG A 1131 -38.53 -9.44 -36.75
N GLY A 1132 -39.44 -9.24 -35.79
CA GLY A 1132 -39.43 -8.09 -34.88
C GLY A 1132 -40.64 -7.16 -35.04
N GLY A 1133 -41.43 -7.33 -36.11
CA GLY A 1133 -42.65 -6.57 -36.35
C GLY A 1133 -42.60 -5.73 -37.63
N ALA A 1134 -43.57 -4.82 -37.75
CA ALA A 1134 -43.61 -3.81 -38.81
C ALA A 1134 -42.77 -2.55 -38.46
N ALA A 1135 -42.13 -2.53 -37.28
CA ALA A 1135 -41.32 -1.42 -36.81
C ALA A 1135 -39.83 -1.63 -37.16
N SER A 1136 -39.13 -0.56 -37.51
CA SER A 1136 -37.69 -0.56 -37.76
C SER A 1136 -36.92 -0.25 -36.47
N PRO A 1137 -35.76 -0.91 -36.21
CA PRO A 1137 -35.08 -1.90 -37.05
C PRO A 1137 -35.43 -3.36 -36.72
N ALA A 1138 -35.24 -4.25 -37.71
CA ALA A 1138 -35.45 -5.70 -37.61
C ALA A 1138 -34.12 -6.47 -37.75
N THR A 1139 -33.76 -7.26 -36.75
CA THR A 1139 -32.52 -8.05 -36.75
C THR A 1139 -32.72 -9.39 -37.47
N VAL A 1140 -31.79 -9.74 -38.36
CA VAL A 1140 -31.80 -11.05 -39.03
C VAL A 1140 -31.60 -12.19 -38.03
N LEU A 1141 -32.18 -13.36 -38.28
CA LEU A 1141 -31.86 -14.60 -37.58
C LEU A 1141 -31.28 -15.61 -38.56
N ALA A 1142 -30.10 -16.12 -38.24
CA ALA A 1142 -29.31 -17.01 -39.07
C ALA A 1142 -29.17 -16.47 -40.50
N GLY A 1143 -28.97 -15.17 -40.64
CA GLY A 1143 -28.82 -14.45 -41.91
C GLY A 1143 -30.09 -14.28 -42.71
N ASP A 1144 -31.28 -14.38 -42.10
CA ASP A 1144 -32.56 -14.14 -42.77
C ASP A 1144 -33.44 -13.17 -42.00
N SER A 1145 -33.92 -12.15 -42.71
CA SER A 1145 -34.82 -11.13 -42.19
C SER A 1145 -36.26 -11.61 -42.02
N GLN A 1146 -36.62 -12.72 -42.66
CA GLN A 1146 -37.99 -13.22 -42.78
C GLN A 1146 -38.95 -12.17 -43.35
N LEU A 1147 -38.47 -11.40 -44.33
CA LEU A 1147 -39.28 -10.38 -45.00
C LEU A 1147 -40.53 -11.00 -45.63
N GLU A 1148 -41.68 -10.52 -45.20
CA GLU A 1148 -43.00 -10.92 -45.68
C GLU A 1148 -43.82 -9.67 -46.01
N LEU A 1149 -44.55 -9.73 -47.12
CA LEU A 1149 -45.49 -8.70 -47.52
C LEU A 1149 -46.91 -9.18 -47.24
N THR A 1150 -47.74 -8.36 -46.61
CA THR A 1150 -49.13 -8.72 -46.31
C THR A 1150 -49.93 -8.93 -47.60
N ALA A 1151 -50.92 -9.83 -47.56
CA ALA A 1151 -51.82 -10.07 -48.68
C ALA A 1151 -52.56 -8.77 -49.08
N PRO A 1152 -52.50 -8.34 -50.35
CA PRO A 1152 -53.25 -7.18 -50.83
C PRO A 1152 -54.77 -7.34 -50.81
N GLY A 1153 -55.29 -8.57 -50.83
CA GLY A 1153 -56.71 -8.87 -50.93
C GLY A 1153 -57.20 -9.06 -52.37
N GLY A 1154 -58.39 -9.63 -52.53
CA GLY A 1154 -58.96 -9.96 -53.84
C GLY A 1154 -59.21 -8.71 -54.69
N GLY A 1155 -58.73 -8.71 -55.93
CA GLY A 1155 -58.84 -7.57 -56.86
C GLY A 1155 -57.57 -6.70 -56.96
N ASN A 1156 -56.66 -6.81 -55.98
CA ASN A 1156 -55.44 -5.98 -55.88
C ASN A 1156 -54.19 -6.72 -56.40
N PHE A 1157 -54.31 -7.39 -57.56
CA PHE A 1157 -53.19 -8.08 -58.20
C PHE A 1157 -52.17 -7.08 -58.74
N GLY A 1158 -50.88 -7.41 -58.80
CA GLY A 1158 -49.88 -6.48 -59.30
C GLY A 1158 -48.47 -6.76 -58.79
N PHE A 1159 -47.62 -5.73 -58.77
CA PHE A 1159 -46.25 -5.85 -58.28
C PHE A 1159 -45.76 -4.60 -57.54
N VAL A 1160 -44.86 -4.82 -56.59
CA VAL A 1160 -44.12 -3.80 -55.85
C VAL A 1160 -42.64 -4.16 -55.85
N ASP A 1161 -41.76 -3.17 -56.00
CA ASP A 1161 -40.31 -3.40 -55.91
C ASP A 1161 -39.82 -3.06 -54.49
N VAL A 1162 -39.04 -3.96 -53.90
CA VAL A 1162 -38.37 -3.80 -52.62
C VAL A 1162 -36.97 -3.23 -52.85
N ASP A 1163 -36.67 -2.07 -52.27
CA ASP A 1163 -35.38 -1.39 -52.45
C ASP A 1163 -34.33 -1.84 -51.42
N GLY A 1164 -33.33 -2.59 -51.87
CA GLY A 1164 -32.30 -3.15 -50.99
C GLY A 1164 -31.38 -2.13 -50.34
N ALA A 1165 -31.22 -0.93 -50.93
CA ALA A 1165 -30.43 0.13 -50.30
C ALA A 1165 -31.14 0.71 -49.08
N VAL A 1166 -32.49 0.75 -49.11
CA VAL A 1166 -33.30 1.15 -47.95
C VAL A 1166 -33.21 0.10 -46.85
N LEU A 1167 -33.28 -1.20 -47.18
CA LEU A 1167 -33.11 -2.27 -46.19
C LEU A 1167 -31.76 -2.18 -45.45
N LEU A 1168 -30.70 -1.81 -46.17
CA LEU A 1168 -29.34 -1.66 -45.65
C LEU A 1168 -29.04 -0.26 -45.09
N SER A 1169 -30.04 0.60 -44.92
CA SER A 1169 -29.82 1.94 -44.38
C SER A 1169 -29.44 1.94 -42.90
N HIS A 1170 -29.74 0.87 -42.15
CA HIS A 1170 -29.45 0.73 -40.72
C HIS A 1170 -29.89 1.96 -39.88
N GLY A 1171 -30.93 2.69 -40.33
CA GLY A 1171 -31.39 3.93 -39.72
C GLY A 1171 -30.52 5.18 -40.00
N ALA A 1172 -29.49 5.08 -40.83
CA ALA A 1172 -28.62 6.20 -41.24
C ALA A 1172 -28.86 6.61 -42.70
N THR A 1173 -28.84 7.93 -42.96
CA THR A 1173 -28.78 8.52 -44.30
C THR A 1173 -27.46 9.28 -44.45
N PRO A 1174 -26.54 8.85 -45.33
CA PRO A 1174 -26.65 7.75 -46.29
C PRO A 1174 -26.51 6.34 -45.65
N PRO A 1175 -26.95 5.26 -46.35
CA PRO A 1175 -26.86 3.88 -45.87
C PRO A 1175 -25.45 3.48 -45.43
N SER A 1176 -25.32 2.64 -44.39
CA SER A 1176 -24.02 2.17 -43.92
C SER A 1176 -23.41 1.23 -44.96
N GLY A 1177 -22.56 1.76 -45.84
CA GLY A 1177 -22.09 1.12 -47.08
C GLY A 1177 -21.16 -0.09 -46.93
N TRP A 1178 -21.27 -0.87 -45.84
CA TRP A 1178 -20.47 -2.06 -45.60
C TRP A 1178 -21.08 -3.36 -46.17
N LEU A 1179 -22.40 -3.44 -46.35
CA LEU A 1179 -23.05 -4.45 -47.22
C LEU A 1179 -23.57 -3.79 -48.50
N SER A 1180 -23.54 -4.54 -49.60
CA SER A 1180 -24.25 -4.20 -50.84
C SER A 1180 -25.50 -5.08 -51.01
N SER A 1181 -26.54 -4.58 -51.68
CA SER A 1181 -27.71 -5.38 -52.06
C SER A 1181 -27.60 -5.86 -53.50
N ILE A 1182 -27.80 -7.16 -53.74
CA ILE A 1182 -27.72 -7.76 -55.08
C ILE A 1182 -28.90 -8.73 -55.30
N PRO A 1183 -29.77 -8.49 -56.32
CA PRO A 1183 -29.87 -7.24 -57.10
C PRO A 1183 -30.24 -6.06 -56.20
N ALA A 1184 -30.05 -4.83 -56.68
CA ALA A 1184 -30.38 -3.62 -55.91
C ALA A 1184 -31.87 -3.54 -55.53
N ARG A 1185 -32.75 -4.17 -56.32
CA ARG A 1185 -34.20 -4.25 -56.10
C ARG A 1185 -34.72 -5.65 -56.36
N ALA A 1186 -35.67 -6.11 -55.56
CA ALA A 1186 -36.41 -7.35 -55.80
C ALA A 1186 -37.89 -7.07 -56.02
N ARG A 1187 -38.46 -7.67 -57.07
CA ARG A 1187 -39.88 -7.55 -57.40
C ARG A 1187 -40.71 -8.58 -56.66
N ALA A 1188 -41.70 -8.12 -55.91
CA ALA A 1188 -42.73 -8.96 -55.32
C ALA A 1188 -44.02 -8.84 -56.13
N CYS A 1189 -44.49 -9.97 -56.66
CA CYS A 1189 -45.67 -10.04 -57.52
C CYS A 1189 -46.80 -10.83 -56.85
N PHE A 1190 -47.99 -10.24 -56.87
CA PHE A 1190 -49.24 -10.80 -56.37
C PHE A 1190 -50.21 -11.04 -57.54
N GLY A 1191 -50.53 -12.30 -57.85
CA GLY A 1191 -51.46 -12.65 -58.92
C GLY A 1191 -50.89 -12.43 -60.34
N VAL A 1192 -51.51 -11.53 -61.11
CA VAL A 1192 -51.14 -11.24 -62.52
C VAL A 1192 -50.22 -10.02 -62.57
N CYS A 1193 -48.97 -10.17 -63.02
CA CYS A 1193 -47.96 -9.10 -62.96
C CYS A 1193 -47.10 -8.94 -64.22
N GLY A 1194 -47.64 -9.29 -65.40
CA GLY A 1194 -46.94 -9.17 -66.69
C GLY A 1194 -46.06 -10.36 -67.08
N ALA A 1195 -45.31 -10.23 -68.19
CA ALA A 1195 -44.56 -11.33 -68.81
C ALA A 1195 -43.50 -11.91 -67.87
N ARG A 1196 -43.61 -13.21 -67.60
CA ARG A 1196 -42.65 -13.98 -66.79
C ARG A 1196 -41.38 -14.20 -67.62
N THR A 1197 -40.20 -13.85 -67.11
CA THR A 1197 -38.95 -14.40 -67.66
C THR A 1197 -38.99 -15.94 -67.54
N PRO A 1198 -38.48 -16.70 -68.52
CA PRO A 1198 -38.55 -18.15 -68.48
C PRO A 1198 -37.78 -18.68 -67.27
N VAL A 1199 -38.49 -19.29 -66.32
CA VAL A 1199 -37.89 -20.02 -65.21
C VAL A 1199 -37.48 -21.41 -65.74
N ILE A 1200 -36.19 -21.70 -65.78
CA ILE A 1200 -35.69 -23.06 -66.00
C ILE A 1200 -36.03 -23.88 -64.74
N TYR A 1201 -36.92 -24.87 -64.89
CA TYR A 1201 -37.10 -25.92 -63.89
C TYR A 1201 -35.84 -26.81 -63.87
N SER A 1202 -35.04 -26.75 -62.81
CA SER A 1202 -34.16 -27.87 -62.46
C SER A 1202 -34.95 -28.82 -61.56
N ARG A 1203 -35.16 -30.04 -62.03
CA ARG A 1203 -35.81 -31.13 -61.29
C ARG A 1203 -34.72 -32.15 -60.97
N GLU A 1204 -34.22 -32.16 -59.74
CA GLU A 1204 -33.42 -33.28 -59.24
C GLU A 1204 -34.35 -34.49 -59.04
N ARG A 1205 -33.99 -35.60 -59.70
CA ARG A 1205 -34.43 -36.95 -59.38
C ARG A 1205 -33.49 -37.46 -58.27
N TYR A 1206 -34.09 -38.11 -57.26
CA TYR A 1206 -33.47 -38.77 -56.09
C TYR A 1206 -32.03 -39.27 -56.27
#